data_AF-A0A2H5VGV1-F1
#
_entry.id   AF-A0A2H5VGV1-F1
#
_cell.length_a   1.000
_cell.length_b   1.000
_cell.length_c   1.000
_cell.angle_alpha   90.00
_cell.angle_beta   90.00
_cell.angle_gamma   90.00
#
_symmetry.space_group_name_H-M   'P 1'
#
loop_
_entity.id
_entity.type
_entity.pdbx_description
1 polymer ?
#
loop_
_entity_poly.entity_id
_entity_poly.type
_entity_poly.pdbx_seq_one_letter_code
_entity_poly.pdbx_strand_id
1 'polypeptide(L)'
;MRTREWTRTFAVIVVVGFVIGLLNGCQGVPPGVKPPESSQQQPPKIEEPKPPEQPQQKPEAPKETLGQVGALTVTRIEVYPSNRIVTKDGTVAFNIYLSNPGTSEATEDVALTLDGERLGTQKAQVAPGATRHLHFQIRGFASAGTKTVVLGGQTVEITVIEPKASRDGVIPTDAKVVSAPEGLSEPGTPGGKLVFGSISGPKTLNPVVAQETSSTDVTGLMHAGLIETRWEDYSPAPGLAVAWEISDDKKEIILHLRRGVRWSDGTCCFSADDVLFTYNDLHLNPEVNSAGRDLLYVEGKPLEFVKIDDETVKVIMPKPFRPILNSLTFEILPKFKLADKVAKLNPGAQGYFEGLKKVIEDNRKDLQNVSAEKLAELDRKLSALGDAVSAQQADQVRASVNSIQETLQALQAAVPEEKAELIEALQRALDDAQKALEQAEAGKWAGVSPELFNNTWSLGTPASEFVGLGPYRFVRYDVDQQVILERNPYYWKVDPTGVQLPYLDQFIFLIVPDQNTLFLKFQSGEIDTFGPRPTDWPLLMEGVKDLQSDCRELPDKTICIDTTNNRKLLKDGPTFGETYLAFNQDVEKVAPEKPFYKALQAVFRHVQFRRAMAHAVDKESIIENIYNGLALPQWSPVSMPSPYYDKSESFTKYEYSLEKAAHLLDEIGLTDIDGDGVRNITDNFLKNFANPEDRPNDLTPFGPEKDRELEFTLVTNSGNQIREKIVSLLADDFAKIGVKANARSVDFNALVNQLTTSTFEAMVLGLTGGPEPNNGSNVWKTNGRLHFWRYSSKESPPAWEKRVDELFDLGATTFDEDEVQRIYKEFQKIVSENLPYIYLVNQQFLFASKANLGNNENFKPNFGTLFFADTLWWKDEQRRK
;
A
#
# COMPACT_ATOMS: atom_id res chain seq x y z
N MET A 1 52.82 -46.94 15.43
CA MET A 1 52.41 -47.29 16.81
C MET A 1 51.25 -46.36 17.18
N ARG A 2 50.18 -46.75 17.88
CA ARG A 2 49.71 -48.10 18.26
C ARG A 2 48.17 -48.05 18.39
N THR A 3 47.48 -48.96 17.69
CA THR A 3 46.18 -49.63 18.00
C THR A 3 45.06 -48.89 18.74
N ARG A 4 43.85 -48.73 18.20
CA ARG A 4 42.79 -49.74 17.82
C ARG A 4 41.97 -50.32 18.99
N GLU A 5 40.64 -50.26 18.80
CA GLU A 5 39.58 -51.25 19.09
C GLU A 5 39.56 -52.01 20.42
N TRP A 6 38.36 -52.12 21.03
CA TRP A 6 37.75 -53.40 21.45
C TRP A 6 36.22 -53.32 21.35
N THR A 7 35.53 -54.47 21.36
CA THR A 7 34.16 -54.62 20.81
C THR A 7 33.31 -55.65 21.57
N ARG A 8 31.97 -55.52 21.48
CA ARG A 8 30.93 -56.58 21.66
C ARG A 8 30.72 -57.11 23.12
N THR A 9 29.61 -57.77 23.53
CA THR A 9 28.19 -57.94 23.08
C THR A 9 27.38 -58.68 24.19
N PHE A 10 26.05 -58.82 24.03
CA PHE A 10 25.02 -59.67 24.69
C PHE A 10 23.97 -58.83 25.48
N ALA A 11 22.71 -58.65 25.03
CA ALA A 11 21.58 -59.56 24.70
C ALA A 11 20.76 -59.98 25.95
N VAL A 12 19.42 -60.07 25.96
CA VAL A 12 18.54 -60.95 25.14
C VAL A 12 17.06 -60.49 25.08
N ILE A 13 16.50 -60.49 23.85
CA ILE A 13 15.14 -60.87 23.35
C ILE A 13 13.83 -60.46 24.09
N VAL A 14 12.91 -59.83 23.32
CA VAL A 14 11.43 -60.06 23.18
C VAL A 14 10.83 -58.90 22.32
N VAL A 15 9.77 -58.93 21.49
CA VAL A 15 9.02 -59.83 20.54
C VAL A 15 7.92 -58.90 19.91
N VAL A 16 7.37 -58.90 18.67
CA VAL A 16 7.55 -59.36 17.26
C VAL A 16 6.49 -58.53 16.45
N GLY A 17 6.58 -58.14 15.16
CA GLY A 17 7.60 -58.27 14.12
C GLY A 17 7.00 -58.64 12.73
N PHE A 18 7.73 -58.32 11.63
CA PHE A 18 7.63 -58.90 10.26
C PHE A 18 6.46 -58.53 9.30
N VAL A 19 6.59 -58.52 7.94
CA VAL A 19 7.71 -58.15 7.02
C VAL A 19 7.27 -58.09 5.52
N ILE A 20 7.99 -57.27 4.75
CA ILE A 20 8.19 -57.12 3.27
C ILE A 20 7.75 -58.28 2.32
N GLY A 21 7.26 -57.98 1.10
CA GLY A 21 7.32 -58.90 -0.08
C GLY A 21 6.66 -58.40 -1.40
N LEU A 22 7.35 -58.48 -2.56
CA LEU A 22 6.96 -57.89 -3.86
C LEU A 22 6.57 -58.90 -4.99
N LEU A 23 5.61 -58.49 -5.84
CA LEU A 23 5.45 -58.70 -7.31
C LEU A 23 5.14 -60.08 -7.99
N ASN A 24 4.06 -60.03 -8.82
CA ASN A 24 3.82 -60.59 -10.18
C ASN A 24 3.78 -62.12 -10.51
N GLY A 25 2.74 -62.56 -11.26
CA GLY A 25 2.89 -63.68 -12.24
C GLY A 25 1.72 -64.62 -12.70
N CYS A 26 0.69 -64.12 -13.41
CA CYS A 26 -0.07 -64.80 -14.52
C CYS A 26 -0.91 -66.14 -14.40
N GLN A 27 -2.16 -66.06 -14.92
CA GLN A 27 -2.98 -67.05 -15.72
C GLN A 27 -3.79 -68.25 -15.14
N GLY A 28 -5.09 -68.34 -15.54
CA GLY A 28 -5.92 -69.58 -15.71
C GLY A 28 -7.24 -69.68 -14.86
N VAL A 29 -8.52 -69.62 -15.32
CA VAL A 29 -9.34 -70.29 -16.41
C VAL A 29 -9.95 -71.65 -15.95
N PRO A 30 -11.22 -72.11 -16.25
CA PRO A 30 -12.27 -71.63 -17.20
C PRO A 30 -13.71 -71.20 -16.68
N PRO A 31 -14.88 -71.97 -16.69
CA PRO A 31 -16.14 -71.42 -17.28
C PRO A 31 -17.54 -71.71 -16.61
N GLY A 32 -18.63 -71.07 -17.14
CA GLY A 32 -20.04 -71.47 -16.87
C GLY A 32 -21.20 -70.73 -17.63
N VAL A 33 -21.54 -71.18 -18.87
CA VAL A 33 -22.82 -70.92 -19.62
C VAL A 33 -23.05 -69.50 -20.20
N LYS A 34 -24.02 -69.32 -21.13
CA LYS A 34 -24.13 -68.26 -22.17
C LYS A 34 -25.59 -67.79 -22.52
N PRO A 35 -25.82 -66.78 -23.40
CA PRO A 35 -27.03 -65.90 -23.41
C PRO A 35 -28.06 -66.19 -24.54
N PRO A 36 -29.06 -65.29 -24.73
CA PRO A 36 -29.12 -64.51 -25.98
C PRO A 36 -29.43 -63.00 -25.79
N GLU A 37 -29.70 -62.29 -26.90
CA GLU A 37 -29.73 -60.82 -27.06
C GLU A 37 -31.15 -60.33 -27.49
N SER A 38 -31.50 -59.06 -27.76
CA SER A 38 -30.80 -57.76 -27.92
C SER A 38 -31.79 -56.57 -27.75
N SER A 39 -31.33 -55.32 -27.68
CA SER A 39 -31.97 -54.15 -28.36
C SER A 39 -31.18 -52.82 -28.17
N GLN A 40 -31.44 -51.84 -29.05
CA GLN A 40 -30.80 -50.51 -29.07
C GLN A 40 -31.68 -49.45 -28.39
N GLN A 41 -31.08 -48.48 -27.68
CA GLN A 41 -31.65 -47.16 -27.42
C GLN A 41 -30.54 -46.12 -27.18
N GLN A 42 -30.87 -44.83 -27.34
CA GLN A 42 -29.90 -43.71 -27.33
C GLN A 42 -29.35 -43.42 -25.92
N PRO A 43 -28.14 -42.83 -25.80
CA PRO A 43 -27.62 -42.38 -24.51
C PRO A 43 -28.48 -41.23 -23.96
N PRO A 44 -28.90 -41.28 -22.68
CA PRO A 44 -29.53 -40.13 -22.02
C PRO A 44 -28.52 -39.01 -21.78
N LYS A 45 -29.01 -37.80 -21.54
CA LYS A 45 -28.17 -36.67 -21.10
C LYS A 45 -27.49 -37.01 -19.77
N ILE A 46 -26.23 -36.61 -19.64
CA ILE A 46 -25.57 -36.49 -18.34
C ILE A 46 -26.13 -35.22 -17.69
N GLU A 47 -26.85 -35.36 -16.57
CA GLU A 47 -27.13 -34.24 -15.67
C GLU A 47 -25.90 -33.96 -14.81
N GLU A 48 -25.68 -32.70 -14.46
CA GLU A 48 -24.55 -32.29 -13.62
C GLU A 48 -24.66 -32.89 -12.21
N PRO A 49 -23.55 -33.32 -11.59
CA PRO A 49 -23.58 -33.86 -10.24
C PRO A 49 -24.00 -32.76 -9.26
N LYS A 50 -25.12 -32.96 -8.54
CA LYS A 50 -25.50 -32.08 -7.43
C LYS A 50 -24.35 -31.94 -6.43
N PRO A 51 -24.07 -30.73 -5.92
CA PRO A 51 -23.16 -30.56 -4.80
C PRO A 51 -23.58 -31.41 -3.60
N PRO A 52 -22.63 -31.94 -2.80
CA PRO A 52 -22.97 -32.60 -1.55
C PRO A 52 -23.62 -31.58 -0.60
N GLU A 53 -24.71 -31.99 0.08
CA GLU A 53 -25.34 -31.16 1.09
C GLU A 53 -24.36 -30.93 2.24
N GLN A 54 -23.87 -29.70 2.38
CA GLN A 54 -23.12 -29.28 3.56
C GLN A 54 -24.04 -29.38 4.80
N PRO A 55 -23.53 -29.82 5.96
CA PRO A 55 -24.31 -29.71 7.19
C PRO A 55 -24.65 -28.24 7.42
N GLN A 56 -25.93 -27.95 7.69
CA GLN A 56 -26.37 -26.58 7.96
C GLN A 56 -25.60 -26.01 9.15
N GLN A 57 -24.60 -25.18 8.87
CA GLN A 57 -24.03 -24.31 9.87
C GLN A 57 -25.17 -23.44 10.40
N LYS A 58 -25.30 -23.35 11.73
CA LYS A 58 -26.11 -22.27 12.30
C LYS A 58 -25.53 -20.94 11.78
N PRO A 59 -26.36 -19.94 11.43
CA PRO A 59 -25.83 -18.61 11.19
C PRO A 59 -25.01 -18.19 12.40
N GLU A 60 -23.80 -17.69 12.18
CA GLU A 60 -22.98 -17.14 13.26
C GLU A 60 -23.74 -15.98 13.92
N ALA A 61 -23.50 -15.79 15.22
CA ALA A 61 -24.14 -14.70 15.94
C ALA A 61 -23.70 -13.36 15.30
N PRO A 62 -24.62 -12.41 15.05
CA PRO A 62 -24.27 -11.15 14.43
C PRO A 62 -23.27 -10.37 15.28
N LYS A 63 -22.41 -9.61 14.59
CA LYS A 63 -21.52 -8.58 15.18
C LYS A 63 -22.31 -7.77 16.23
N GLU A 64 -21.69 -7.56 17.40
CA GLU A 64 -22.34 -7.22 18.68
C GLU A 64 -23.72 -6.56 18.60
N THR A 65 -24.76 -7.31 19.00
CA THR A 65 -26.09 -6.74 19.21
C THR A 65 -26.07 -5.83 20.43
N LEU A 66 -26.15 -4.51 20.22
CA LEU A 66 -26.28 -3.54 21.31
C LEU A 66 -27.69 -3.58 21.93
N GLY A 67 -28.73 -3.83 21.11
CA GLY A 67 -30.11 -3.91 21.57
C GLY A 67 -31.11 -4.03 20.42
N GLN A 68 -32.37 -3.64 20.65
CA GLN A 68 -33.45 -3.71 19.66
C GLN A 68 -34.36 -2.48 19.73
N VAL A 69 -34.95 -2.12 18.59
CA VAL A 69 -36.09 -1.20 18.47
C VAL A 69 -37.19 -1.96 17.74
N GLY A 70 -38.18 -2.46 18.47
CA GLY A 70 -39.26 -3.29 17.90
C GLY A 70 -38.71 -4.51 17.17
N ALA A 71 -38.96 -4.62 15.87
CA ALA A 71 -38.45 -5.68 15.00
C ALA A 71 -37.01 -5.46 14.46
N LEU A 72 -36.41 -4.28 14.68
CA LEU A 72 -35.05 -3.96 14.23
C LEU A 72 -34.00 -4.21 15.32
N THR A 73 -32.84 -4.73 14.91
CA THR A 73 -31.66 -4.91 15.78
C THR A 73 -30.78 -3.67 15.71
N VAL A 74 -30.37 -3.13 16.87
CA VAL A 74 -29.35 -2.07 16.97
C VAL A 74 -27.97 -2.73 16.95
N THR A 75 -27.18 -2.48 15.90
CA THR A 75 -25.86 -3.11 15.69
C THR A 75 -24.70 -2.18 16.02
N ARG A 76 -24.90 -0.86 15.99
CA ARG A 76 -23.88 0.14 16.34
C ARG A 76 -24.53 1.46 16.71
N ILE A 77 -23.96 2.19 17.65
CA ILE A 77 -24.21 3.63 17.81
C ILE A 77 -22.85 4.32 17.79
N GLU A 78 -22.75 5.36 16.97
CA GLU A 78 -21.57 6.21 16.88
C GLU A 78 -21.94 7.63 17.28
N VAL A 79 -20.99 8.31 17.92
CA VAL A 79 -21.11 9.69 18.39
C VAL A 79 -20.00 10.50 17.76
N TYR A 80 -20.30 11.73 17.34
CA TYR A 80 -19.35 12.61 16.68
C TYR A 80 -19.38 14.01 17.32
N PRO A 81 -18.21 14.64 17.59
CA PRO A 81 -16.86 14.21 17.18
C PRO A 81 -16.29 12.98 17.92
N SER A 82 -16.73 12.69 19.15
CA SER A 82 -16.69 11.35 19.79
C SER A 82 -17.66 11.32 20.98
N ASN A 83 -17.69 10.27 21.81
CA ASN A 83 -18.43 10.30 23.09
C ASN A 83 -17.73 11.14 24.19
N ARG A 84 -16.56 11.72 23.88
CA ARG A 84 -15.86 12.69 24.72
C ARG A 84 -15.56 13.93 23.89
N ILE A 85 -15.92 15.10 24.39
CA ILE A 85 -15.97 16.31 23.56
C ILE A 85 -15.47 17.55 24.29
N VAL A 86 -14.74 18.39 23.56
CA VAL A 86 -14.50 19.80 23.89
C VAL A 86 -15.65 20.59 23.28
N THR A 87 -16.25 21.54 24.02
CA THR A 87 -17.47 22.23 23.55
C THR A 87 -17.42 23.74 23.71
N LYS A 88 -17.94 24.44 22.69
CA LYS A 88 -18.24 25.89 22.78
C LYS A 88 -19.64 26.28 22.26
N ASP A 89 -20.20 25.49 21.35
CA ASP A 89 -21.58 25.61 20.88
C ASP A 89 -22.51 24.55 21.53
N GLY A 90 -21.96 23.39 21.88
CA GLY A 90 -22.66 22.29 22.54
C GLY A 90 -23.51 21.43 21.59
N THR A 91 -23.11 21.32 20.31
CA THR A 91 -23.74 20.40 19.34
C THR A 91 -22.97 19.07 19.28
N VAL A 92 -23.70 17.95 19.26
CA VAL A 92 -23.17 16.59 19.10
C VAL A 92 -24.02 15.83 18.09
N ALA A 93 -23.39 15.06 17.21
CA ALA A 93 -24.07 14.22 16.25
C ALA A 93 -24.04 12.73 16.66
N PHE A 94 -25.07 11.98 16.29
CA PHE A 94 -25.21 10.56 16.59
C PHE A 94 -25.72 9.81 15.36
N ASN A 95 -25.04 8.72 14.99
CA ASN A 95 -25.56 7.74 14.03
C ASN A 95 -25.94 6.45 14.77
N ILE A 96 -27.20 6.04 14.66
CA ILE A 96 -27.65 4.72 15.11
C ILE A 96 -27.83 3.79 13.90
N TYR A 97 -27.18 2.64 13.94
CA TYR A 97 -27.20 1.62 12.89
C TYR A 97 -28.17 0.50 13.27
N LEU A 98 -29.04 0.17 12.32
CA LEU A 98 -30.15 -0.76 12.45
C LEU A 98 -30.04 -1.83 11.37
N SER A 99 -30.31 -3.08 11.72
CA SER A 99 -30.51 -4.18 10.76
C SER A 99 -31.90 -4.80 10.93
N ASN A 100 -32.46 -5.32 9.83
CA ASN A 100 -33.68 -6.12 9.86
C ASN A 100 -33.35 -7.61 9.65
N PRO A 101 -33.26 -8.42 10.72
CA PRO A 101 -33.05 -9.87 10.60
C PRO A 101 -34.33 -10.65 10.24
N GLY A 102 -35.47 -9.97 10.09
CA GLY A 102 -36.76 -10.55 9.75
C GLY A 102 -36.93 -10.85 8.26
N THR A 103 -37.99 -11.60 7.94
CA THR A 103 -38.35 -12.01 6.56
C THR A 103 -39.33 -11.05 5.86
N SER A 104 -39.76 -9.98 6.54
CA SER A 104 -40.61 -8.91 5.99
C SER A 104 -40.02 -7.53 6.33
N GLU A 105 -40.38 -6.50 5.56
CA GLU A 105 -39.99 -5.12 5.86
C GLU A 105 -40.51 -4.71 7.25
N ALA A 106 -39.66 -4.04 8.02
CA ALA A 106 -39.97 -3.50 9.34
C ALA A 106 -39.95 -1.96 9.30
N THR A 107 -40.85 -1.32 10.04
CA THR A 107 -40.94 0.15 10.13
C THR A 107 -41.11 0.57 11.59
N GLU A 108 -40.11 1.22 12.15
CA GLU A 108 -40.00 1.52 13.59
C GLU A 108 -39.73 3.01 13.83
N ASP A 109 -40.22 3.53 14.96
CA ASP A 109 -40.05 4.93 15.37
C ASP A 109 -38.95 5.05 16.44
N VAL A 110 -37.74 5.43 16.01
CA VAL A 110 -36.55 5.56 16.84
C VAL A 110 -36.59 6.88 17.62
N ALA A 111 -36.99 6.79 18.89
CA ALA A 111 -37.02 7.92 19.80
C ALA A 111 -35.62 8.32 20.29
N LEU A 112 -35.45 9.62 20.57
CA LEU A 112 -34.26 10.23 21.14
C LEU A 112 -34.60 10.98 22.44
N THR A 113 -33.80 10.79 23.48
CA THR A 113 -33.79 11.63 24.69
C THR A 113 -32.38 12.11 25.09
N LEU A 114 -32.31 13.21 25.83
CA LEU A 114 -31.10 13.75 26.48
C LEU A 114 -31.44 14.09 27.94
N ASP A 115 -30.67 13.57 28.89
CA ASP A 115 -30.88 13.68 30.35
C ASP A 115 -32.33 13.32 30.79
N GLY A 116 -33.01 12.48 30.01
CA GLY A 116 -34.41 12.07 30.20
C GLY A 116 -35.45 12.89 29.42
N GLU A 117 -35.11 14.06 28.87
CA GLU A 117 -36.02 14.87 28.03
C GLU A 117 -36.08 14.33 26.59
N ARG A 118 -37.29 14.08 26.07
CA ARG A 118 -37.48 13.56 24.70
C ARG A 118 -37.37 14.68 23.66
N LEU A 119 -36.25 14.72 22.96
CA LEU A 119 -35.95 15.74 21.95
C LEU A 119 -36.58 15.48 20.59
N GLY A 120 -36.84 14.23 20.23
CA GLY A 120 -37.33 13.91 18.89
C GLY A 120 -37.55 12.42 18.63
N THR A 121 -37.84 12.08 17.37
CA THR A 121 -38.03 10.72 16.86
C THR A 121 -37.82 10.72 15.34
N GLN A 122 -37.18 9.68 14.80
CA GLN A 122 -37.05 9.45 13.36
C GLN A 122 -37.54 8.05 12.98
N LYS A 123 -38.09 7.91 11.78
CA LYS A 123 -38.67 6.65 11.27
C LYS A 123 -37.65 5.83 10.49
N ALA A 124 -37.38 4.60 10.95
CA ALA A 124 -36.57 3.62 10.24
C ALA A 124 -37.48 2.59 9.55
N GLN A 125 -37.59 2.69 8.23
CA GLN A 125 -38.13 1.63 7.37
C GLN A 125 -36.95 0.85 6.76
N VAL A 126 -36.93 -0.48 6.92
CA VAL A 126 -35.78 -1.34 6.57
C VAL A 126 -36.26 -2.69 6.00
N ALA A 127 -35.82 -3.02 4.79
CA ALA A 127 -36.14 -4.27 4.10
C ALA A 127 -35.44 -5.51 4.74
N PRO A 128 -35.92 -6.75 4.51
CA PRO A 128 -35.28 -7.98 4.98
C PRO A 128 -33.79 -8.05 4.65
N GLY A 129 -32.95 -8.36 5.63
CA GLY A 129 -31.48 -8.44 5.48
C GLY A 129 -30.77 -7.11 5.23
N ALA A 130 -31.50 -6.01 5.03
CA ALA A 130 -30.91 -4.69 4.83
C ALA A 130 -30.47 -4.05 6.16
N THR A 131 -29.61 -3.03 6.03
CA THR A 131 -29.24 -2.13 7.12
C THR A 131 -29.65 -0.71 6.79
N ARG A 132 -29.90 0.09 7.82
CA ARG A 132 -30.18 1.52 7.73
C ARG A 132 -29.50 2.24 8.88
N HIS A 133 -29.03 3.46 8.65
CA HIS A 133 -28.60 4.35 9.72
C HIS A 133 -29.52 5.56 9.80
N LEU A 134 -29.59 6.17 10.99
CA LEU A 134 -30.32 7.42 11.23
C LEU A 134 -29.37 8.42 11.90
N HIS A 135 -29.30 9.62 11.34
CA HIS A 135 -28.45 10.72 11.81
C HIS A 135 -29.25 11.69 12.68
N PHE A 136 -28.81 11.94 13.90
CA PHE A 136 -29.37 12.92 14.82
C PHE A 136 -28.33 13.99 15.15
N GLN A 137 -28.69 15.28 15.05
CA GLN A 137 -27.90 16.37 15.62
C GLN A 137 -28.61 16.92 16.86
N ILE A 138 -27.86 17.03 17.95
CA ILE A 138 -28.38 17.36 19.29
C ILE A 138 -27.63 18.57 19.83
N ARG A 139 -28.37 19.58 20.30
CA ARG A 139 -27.81 20.70 21.06
C ARG A 139 -28.12 20.53 22.54
N GLY A 140 -27.18 20.93 23.41
CA GLY A 140 -27.34 20.87 24.86
C GLY A 140 -26.07 20.55 25.64
N PHE A 141 -24.96 20.25 24.95
CA PHE A 141 -23.71 19.80 25.57
C PHE A 141 -22.76 20.96 25.92
N ALA A 142 -23.22 22.21 25.97
CA ALA A 142 -22.36 23.37 26.20
C ALA A 142 -21.81 23.52 27.64
N SER A 143 -22.04 22.53 28.51
CA SER A 143 -21.62 22.49 29.91
C SER A 143 -20.86 21.20 30.23
N ALA A 144 -19.72 21.31 30.92
CA ALA A 144 -18.89 20.17 31.33
C ALA A 144 -19.64 19.13 32.18
N GLY A 145 -19.16 17.89 32.14
CA GLY A 145 -19.70 16.74 32.87
C GLY A 145 -20.32 15.66 31.98
N THR A 146 -20.83 14.59 32.59
CA THR A 146 -21.49 13.49 31.87
C THR A 146 -22.94 13.86 31.54
N LYS A 147 -23.33 13.58 30.29
CA LYS A 147 -24.69 13.69 29.75
C LYS A 147 -25.18 12.31 29.32
N THR A 148 -26.46 12.01 29.54
CA THR A 148 -27.03 10.70 29.24
C THR A 148 -27.99 10.81 28.06
N VAL A 149 -27.62 10.24 26.92
CA VAL A 149 -28.48 10.16 25.73
C VAL A 149 -29.11 8.79 25.65
N VAL A 150 -30.38 8.71 25.25
CA VAL A 150 -31.05 7.44 24.94
C VAL A 150 -31.55 7.46 23.49
N LEU A 151 -31.05 6.55 22.67
CA LEU A 151 -31.34 6.42 21.24
C LEU A 151 -31.89 5.01 20.97
N GLY A 152 -33.15 4.91 20.54
CA GLY A 152 -33.78 3.59 20.33
C GLY A 152 -33.79 2.71 21.58
N GLY A 153 -33.97 3.33 22.76
CA GLY A 153 -33.88 2.65 24.05
C GLY A 153 -32.47 2.30 24.53
N GLN A 154 -31.43 2.56 23.73
CA GLN A 154 -30.03 2.28 24.10
C GLN A 154 -29.38 3.52 24.72
N THR A 155 -28.70 3.34 25.85
CA THR A 155 -28.07 4.42 26.61
C THR A 155 -26.65 4.69 26.12
N VAL A 156 -26.31 5.96 25.92
CA VAL A 156 -24.98 6.44 25.55
C VAL A 156 -24.58 7.57 26.50
N GLU A 157 -23.45 7.42 27.18
CA GLU A 157 -22.87 8.49 28.01
C GLU A 157 -21.92 9.36 27.20
N ILE A 158 -22.09 10.68 27.31
CA ILE A 158 -21.23 11.69 26.68
C ILE A 158 -20.49 12.45 27.78
N THR A 159 -19.16 12.46 27.76
CA THR A 159 -18.37 13.28 28.69
C THR A 159 -17.98 14.60 28.03
N VAL A 160 -18.55 15.70 28.49
CA VAL A 160 -18.13 17.05 28.10
C VAL A 160 -16.92 17.46 28.94
N ILE A 161 -15.81 17.77 28.27
CA ILE A 161 -14.50 18.07 28.87
C ILE A 161 -14.24 19.58 28.77
N GLU A 162 -13.81 20.20 29.88
CA GLU A 162 -13.27 21.55 29.84
C GLU A 162 -11.87 21.52 29.19
N PRO A 163 -11.64 22.25 28.08
CA PRO A 163 -10.32 22.32 27.48
C PRO A 163 -9.37 23.05 28.43
N LYS A 164 -8.20 22.45 28.69
CA LYS A 164 -7.11 23.19 29.35
C LYS A 164 -6.63 24.31 28.42
N ALA A 165 -5.97 25.31 28.98
CA ALA A 165 -5.25 26.27 28.16
C ALA A 165 -4.27 25.52 27.24
N SER A 166 -4.36 25.75 25.92
CA SER A 166 -3.33 25.28 24.99
C SER A 166 -1.98 25.83 25.44
N ARG A 167 -0.94 25.00 25.26
CA ARG A 167 0.43 25.39 25.59
C ARG A 167 0.90 26.59 24.75
N ASP A 168 0.51 26.65 23.47
CA ASP A 168 1.10 27.56 22.48
C ASP A 168 0.13 28.06 21.38
N GLY A 169 -1.14 27.62 21.37
CA GLY A 169 -2.04 27.83 20.23
C GLY A 169 -3.53 27.82 20.59
N VAL A 170 -4.35 27.21 19.74
CA VAL A 170 -5.82 27.19 19.86
C VAL A 170 -6.35 25.78 19.65
N ILE A 171 -7.07 25.24 20.63
CA ILE A 171 -7.82 23.99 20.50
C ILE A 171 -9.10 24.30 19.68
N PRO A 172 -9.39 23.57 18.58
CA PRO A 172 -10.60 23.79 17.79
C PRO A 172 -11.86 23.41 18.57
N THR A 173 -13.00 23.97 18.15
CA THR A 173 -14.28 23.88 18.89
C THR A 173 -14.90 22.49 18.95
N ASP A 174 -14.39 21.55 18.15
CA ASP A 174 -14.82 20.16 18.01
C ASP A 174 -13.61 19.20 17.99
N ALA A 175 -12.54 19.53 18.73
CA ALA A 175 -11.31 18.75 18.81
C ALA A 175 -11.57 17.26 19.09
N LYS A 176 -10.85 16.36 18.40
CA LYS A 176 -10.95 14.91 18.65
C LYS A 176 -10.34 14.61 20.02
N VAL A 177 -11.15 14.05 20.92
CA VAL A 177 -10.64 13.51 22.18
C VAL A 177 -10.15 12.07 21.93
N VAL A 178 -8.83 11.89 21.92
CA VAL A 178 -8.20 10.57 21.86
C VAL A 178 -8.32 9.92 23.23
N SER A 179 -8.80 8.67 23.28
CA SER A 179 -9.06 8.00 24.57
C SER A 179 -9.04 6.49 24.43
N ALA A 180 -8.74 5.76 25.51
CA ALA A 180 -8.79 4.30 25.51
C ALA A 180 -10.13 3.78 24.94
N PRO A 181 -10.11 2.87 23.95
CA PRO A 181 -8.94 2.10 23.51
C PRO A 181 -8.06 2.77 22.43
N GLU A 182 -8.47 3.87 21.78
CA GLU A 182 -7.87 4.55 20.60
C GLU A 182 -6.41 5.07 20.76
N GLY A 183 -5.45 4.24 21.17
CA GLY A 183 -4.03 4.58 21.24
C GLY A 183 -3.58 5.39 22.46
N LEU A 184 -4.48 5.66 23.41
CA LEU A 184 -4.14 6.28 24.70
C LEU A 184 -4.53 5.35 25.86
N SER A 185 -3.56 4.61 26.39
CA SER A 185 -3.72 3.76 27.58
C SER A 185 -3.86 4.59 28.87
N GLU A 186 -3.09 5.67 28.99
CA GLU A 186 -3.12 6.59 30.13
C GLU A 186 -2.84 8.05 29.71
N PRO A 187 -3.46 9.05 30.36
CA PRO A 187 -3.12 10.47 30.18
C PRO A 187 -1.64 10.76 30.46
N GLY A 188 -1.00 11.50 29.56
CA GLY A 188 0.41 11.83 29.63
C GLY A 188 0.72 13.19 30.24
N THR A 189 1.97 13.39 30.64
CA THR A 189 2.52 14.71 30.99
C THR A 189 3.33 15.24 29.80
N PRO A 190 3.00 16.42 29.23
CA PRO A 190 3.76 17.00 28.13
C PRO A 190 5.22 17.32 28.48
N GLY A 191 6.07 17.39 27.47
CA GLY A 191 7.46 17.80 27.55
C GLY A 191 8.45 16.78 26.99
N GLY A 192 9.59 17.28 26.49
CA GLY A 192 10.71 16.46 26.05
C GLY A 192 10.65 16.02 24.58
N LYS A 193 11.56 15.13 24.18
CA LYS A 193 11.73 14.69 22.79
C LYS A 193 11.87 13.18 22.66
N LEU A 194 11.52 12.63 21.51
CA LEU A 194 11.79 11.22 21.16
C LEU A 194 12.75 11.14 19.97
N VAL A 195 13.74 10.25 20.06
CA VAL A 195 14.66 9.95 18.95
C VAL A 195 14.37 8.56 18.38
N PHE A 196 13.89 8.54 17.13
CA PHE A 196 13.59 7.35 16.33
C PHE A 196 14.74 7.09 15.36
N GLY A 197 15.18 5.83 15.22
CA GLY A 197 16.26 5.46 14.32
C GLY A 197 15.76 5.00 12.95
N SER A 198 16.28 5.58 11.86
CA SER A 198 16.01 5.14 10.47
C SER A 198 17.31 4.74 9.75
N ILE A 199 17.21 3.78 8.81
CA ILE A 199 18.32 3.39 7.94
C ILE A 199 18.49 4.25 6.68
N SER A 200 17.55 5.17 6.40
CA SER A 200 17.64 6.08 5.24
C SER A 200 16.83 7.35 5.46
N GLY A 201 17.28 8.45 4.87
CA GLY A 201 16.56 9.73 4.88
C GLY A 201 15.45 9.81 3.82
N PRO A 202 14.55 10.82 3.93
CA PRO A 202 13.54 11.11 2.93
C PRO A 202 14.17 11.56 1.61
N LYS A 203 13.54 11.25 0.48
CA LYS A 203 13.84 11.91 -0.83
C LYS A 203 13.02 13.18 -1.03
N THR A 204 11.85 13.25 -0.41
CA THR A 204 10.87 14.33 -0.58
C THR A 204 10.06 14.50 0.69
N LEU A 205 9.43 15.66 0.86
CA LEU A 205 8.45 15.93 1.92
C LEU A 205 7.06 16.23 1.32
N ASN A 206 6.84 15.77 0.09
CA ASN A 206 5.58 15.80 -0.63
C ASN A 206 4.93 14.40 -0.62
N PRO A 207 3.92 14.13 0.24
CA PRO A 207 3.36 12.78 0.40
C PRO A 207 2.73 12.23 -0.87
N VAL A 208 2.19 13.10 -1.74
CA VAL A 208 1.51 12.69 -2.98
C VAL A 208 2.47 11.97 -3.94
N VAL A 209 3.75 12.35 -3.97
CA VAL A 209 4.74 11.83 -4.94
C VAL A 209 5.84 10.98 -4.31
N ALA A 210 5.83 10.80 -2.98
CA ALA A 210 6.74 9.90 -2.28
C ALA A 210 6.58 8.45 -2.76
N GLN A 211 7.70 7.74 -2.96
CA GLN A 211 7.69 6.35 -3.45
C GLN A 211 8.31 5.36 -2.45
N GLU A 212 8.73 5.84 -1.28
CA GLU A 212 9.53 5.10 -0.32
C GLU A 212 9.21 5.47 1.12
N THR A 213 9.33 4.50 2.01
CA THR A 213 8.93 4.59 3.43
C THR A 213 9.66 5.69 4.19
N SER A 214 10.93 5.98 3.86
CA SER A 214 11.71 7.03 4.53
C SER A 214 11.20 8.45 4.26
N SER A 215 10.39 8.66 3.23
CA SER A 215 9.64 9.91 3.02
C SER A 215 8.28 9.86 3.72
N THR A 216 7.52 8.77 3.59
CA THR A 216 6.16 8.65 4.17
C THR A 216 6.15 8.63 5.70
N ASP A 217 7.17 8.04 6.32
CA ASP A 217 7.34 8.04 7.79
C ASP A 217 7.43 9.46 8.35
N VAL A 218 7.99 10.40 7.58
CA VAL A 218 8.13 11.81 7.96
C VAL A 218 6.85 12.58 7.63
N THR A 219 6.29 12.43 6.43
CA THR A 219 5.07 13.16 6.02
C THR A 219 3.84 12.74 6.80
N GLY A 220 3.74 11.47 7.20
CA GLY A 220 2.66 10.95 8.06
C GLY A 220 2.60 11.61 9.45
N LEU A 221 3.71 12.17 9.94
CA LEU A 221 3.74 12.97 11.18
C LEU A 221 3.42 14.47 10.95
N MET A 222 3.48 14.93 9.70
CA MET A 222 3.24 16.32 9.30
C MET A 222 1.79 16.58 8.85
N HIS A 223 1.08 15.56 8.38
CA HIS A 223 -0.26 15.66 7.79
C HIS A 223 -1.29 14.77 8.52
N ALA A 224 -2.54 14.78 8.03
CA ALA A 224 -3.62 13.93 8.54
C ALA A 224 -4.63 13.62 7.42
N GLY A 225 -5.28 12.46 7.52
CA GLY A 225 -6.35 12.02 6.60
C GLY A 225 -7.75 12.39 7.07
N LEU A 226 -8.74 12.13 6.22
CA LEU A 226 -10.16 12.29 6.57
C LEU A 226 -10.62 11.22 7.55
N ILE A 227 -10.13 10.00 7.35
CA ILE A 227 -10.40 8.82 8.17
C ILE A 227 -9.08 8.35 8.79
N GLU A 228 -9.15 7.81 10.00
CA GLU A 228 -8.04 7.14 10.69
C GLU A 228 -8.32 5.62 10.75
N THR A 229 -7.28 4.79 10.82
CA THR A 229 -7.43 3.35 11.01
C THR A 229 -7.40 3.01 12.50
N ARG A 230 -8.38 2.26 13.02
CA ARG A 230 -8.34 1.72 14.39
C ARG A 230 -7.17 0.74 14.53
N TRP A 231 -6.37 0.90 15.58
CA TRP A 231 -5.22 0.03 15.81
C TRP A 231 -5.64 -1.35 16.31
N GLU A 232 -6.84 -1.49 16.84
CA GLU A 232 -7.42 -2.72 17.40
C GLU A 232 -7.72 -3.73 16.28
N ASP A 233 -8.58 -3.36 15.34
CA ASP A 233 -9.23 -4.24 14.36
C ASP A 233 -9.06 -3.79 12.89
N TYR A 234 -8.27 -2.73 12.64
CA TYR A 234 -8.11 -2.06 11.35
C TYR A 234 -9.38 -1.41 10.77
N SER A 235 -10.44 -1.25 11.57
CA SER A 235 -11.67 -0.61 11.10
C SER A 235 -11.50 0.92 10.91
N PRO A 236 -12.24 1.54 9.98
CA PRO A 236 -12.28 3.00 9.83
C PRO A 236 -12.79 3.75 11.07
N ALA A 237 -12.16 4.88 11.41
CA ALA A 237 -12.51 5.78 12.51
C ALA A 237 -12.46 7.27 12.08
N PRO A 238 -13.15 8.19 12.79
CA PRO A 238 -13.11 9.63 12.49
C PRO A 238 -11.71 10.26 12.58
N GLY A 239 -11.32 10.98 11.52
CA GLY A 239 -10.08 11.77 11.40
C GLY A 239 -10.41 13.26 11.24
N LEU A 240 -10.01 13.87 10.13
CA LEU A 240 -10.47 15.22 9.73
C LEU A 240 -11.95 15.24 9.28
N ALA A 241 -12.52 14.10 8.87
CA ALA A 241 -13.95 13.90 8.82
C ALA A 241 -14.45 13.44 10.20
N VAL A 242 -15.49 14.09 10.73
CA VAL A 242 -16.13 13.71 12.00
C VAL A 242 -17.04 12.51 11.82
N ALA A 243 -17.70 12.36 10.65
CA ALA A 243 -18.64 11.29 10.35
C ALA A 243 -18.74 11.05 8.83
N TRP A 244 -19.29 9.90 8.43
CA TRP A 244 -19.69 9.66 7.04
C TRP A 244 -20.94 8.78 6.92
N GLU A 245 -21.66 8.97 5.81
CA GLU A 245 -22.87 8.23 5.43
C GLU A 245 -22.62 7.57 4.07
N ILE A 246 -23.04 6.32 3.87
CA ILE A 246 -22.88 5.58 2.61
C ILE A 246 -24.27 5.25 2.04
N SER A 247 -24.52 5.61 0.77
CA SER A 247 -25.80 5.39 0.08
C SER A 247 -26.25 3.93 0.08
N ASP A 248 -27.55 3.68 -0.08
CA ASP A 248 -28.09 2.31 -0.14
C ASP A 248 -27.52 1.50 -1.31
N ASP A 249 -27.32 2.15 -2.47
CA ASP A 249 -26.68 1.53 -3.65
C ASP A 249 -25.14 1.45 -3.58
N LYS A 250 -24.55 1.92 -2.47
CA LYS A 250 -23.11 1.95 -2.16
C LYS A 250 -22.24 2.73 -3.16
N LYS A 251 -22.81 3.65 -3.93
CA LYS A 251 -22.07 4.52 -4.88
C LYS A 251 -21.76 5.92 -4.40
N GLU A 252 -22.35 6.37 -3.29
CA GLU A 252 -22.10 7.71 -2.76
C GLU A 252 -21.66 7.64 -1.30
N ILE A 253 -20.70 8.49 -0.92
CA ILE A 253 -20.36 8.75 0.48
C ILE A 253 -20.48 10.24 0.76
N ILE A 254 -21.24 10.61 1.79
CA ILE A 254 -21.25 11.97 2.33
C ILE A 254 -20.28 12.01 3.52
N LEU A 255 -19.31 12.92 3.47
CA LEU A 255 -18.28 13.15 4.49
C LEU A 255 -18.56 14.48 5.18
N HIS A 256 -18.74 14.43 6.50
CA HIS A 256 -18.92 15.60 7.35
C HIS A 256 -17.57 15.98 7.97
N LEU A 257 -17.10 17.21 7.77
CA LEU A 257 -15.76 17.66 8.12
C LEU A 257 -15.68 18.36 9.48
N ARG A 258 -14.47 18.38 10.07
CA ARG A 258 -14.15 19.01 11.36
C ARG A 258 -13.98 20.52 11.20
N ARG A 259 -14.64 21.30 12.06
CA ARG A 259 -14.81 22.76 11.97
C ARG A 259 -13.68 23.53 12.65
N GLY A 260 -13.21 24.60 11.99
CA GLY A 260 -12.25 25.53 12.61
C GLY A 260 -10.87 24.95 12.86
N VAL A 261 -10.56 23.78 12.30
CA VAL A 261 -9.22 23.18 12.27
C VAL A 261 -8.27 24.12 11.52
N ARG A 262 -7.12 24.38 12.13
CA ARG A 262 -6.08 25.27 11.59
C ARG A 262 -4.89 24.47 11.10
N TRP A 263 -4.24 25.04 10.10
CA TRP A 263 -2.97 24.58 9.57
C TRP A 263 -1.81 24.89 10.55
N SER A 264 -0.69 24.18 10.42
CA SER A 264 0.46 24.28 11.36
C SER A 264 1.22 25.62 11.36
N ASP A 265 0.91 26.51 10.42
CA ASP A 265 1.31 27.92 10.35
C ASP A 265 0.33 28.88 11.07
N GLY A 266 -0.82 28.37 11.50
CA GLY A 266 -1.93 29.12 12.12
C GLY A 266 -3.02 29.56 11.15
N THR A 267 -2.87 29.31 9.84
CA THR A 267 -3.83 29.69 8.81
C THR A 267 -5.18 29.00 9.07
N CYS A 268 -6.26 29.78 8.96
CA CYS A 268 -7.63 29.32 9.12
C CYS A 268 -8.34 29.30 7.76
N CYS A 269 -9.05 28.25 7.39
CA CYS A 269 -9.16 26.95 8.09
C CYS A 269 -9.26 25.83 7.05
N PHE A 270 -8.94 24.60 7.48
CA PHE A 270 -9.21 23.40 6.69
C PHE A 270 -10.69 23.35 6.30
N SER A 271 -10.97 23.01 5.03
CA SER A 271 -12.32 22.94 4.47
C SER A 271 -12.42 21.92 3.33
N ALA A 272 -13.63 21.72 2.83
CA ALA A 272 -13.90 20.93 1.63
C ALA A 272 -13.07 21.36 0.39
N ASP A 273 -12.61 22.60 0.32
CA ASP A 273 -11.74 23.06 -0.78
C ASP A 273 -10.36 22.38 -0.78
N ASP A 274 -9.76 22.14 0.39
CA ASP A 274 -8.49 21.42 0.54
C ASP A 274 -8.66 19.93 0.23
N VAL A 275 -9.82 19.36 0.56
CA VAL A 275 -10.19 17.98 0.20
C VAL A 275 -10.28 17.84 -1.31
N LEU A 276 -11.10 18.67 -1.98
CA LEU A 276 -11.25 18.63 -3.44
C LEU A 276 -9.91 18.84 -4.15
N PHE A 277 -9.08 19.77 -3.64
CA PHE A 277 -7.73 19.98 -4.15
C PHE A 277 -6.86 18.72 -4.04
N THR A 278 -6.81 18.10 -2.86
CA THR A 278 -6.00 16.90 -2.61
C THR A 278 -6.40 15.74 -3.53
N TYR A 279 -7.70 15.42 -3.64
CA TYR A 279 -8.15 14.28 -4.44
C TYR A 279 -8.23 14.60 -5.95
N ASN A 280 -8.91 15.68 -6.37
CA ASN A 280 -9.20 15.95 -7.79
C ASN A 280 -8.07 16.68 -8.54
N ASP A 281 -7.29 17.51 -7.85
CA ASP A 281 -6.27 18.38 -8.47
C ASP A 281 -4.83 17.89 -8.24
N LEU A 282 -4.62 17.01 -7.26
CA LEU A 282 -3.35 16.29 -7.05
C LEU A 282 -3.45 14.81 -7.42
N HIS A 283 -4.16 13.97 -6.65
CA HIS A 283 -4.06 12.51 -6.85
C HIS A 283 -4.64 12.02 -8.20
N LEU A 284 -5.81 12.53 -8.59
CA LEU A 284 -6.50 12.19 -9.84
C LEU A 284 -6.04 13.00 -11.06
N ASN A 285 -5.28 14.08 -10.85
CA ASN A 285 -4.70 14.88 -11.92
C ASN A 285 -3.56 14.10 -12.60
N PRO A 286 -3.66 13.71 -13.89
CA PRO A 286 -2.75 12.76 -14.53
C PRO A 286 -1.27 13.19 -14.51
N GLU A 287 -1.02 14.51 -14.58
CA GLU A 287 0.31 15.13 -14.66
C GLU A 287 1.15 14.99 -13.36
N VAL A 288 0.50 14.75 -12.22
CA VAL A 288 1.18 14.53 -10.94
C VAL A 288 1.69 13.08 -10.88
N ASN A 289 2.87 12.82 -10.30
CA ASN A 289 3.37 11.46 -10.08
C ASN A 289 2.75 10.83 -8.82
N SER A 290 1.42 10.84 -8.76
CA SER A 290 0.64 10.45 -7.58
C SER A 290 0.84 8.98 -7.23
N ALA A 291 1.41 8.72 -6.06
CA ALA A 291 1.74 7.37 -5.61
C ALA A 291 0.49 6.50 -5.39
N GLY A 292 -0.56 7.11 -4.83
CA GLY A 292 -1.83 6.48 -4.48
C GLY A 292 -2.95 6.61 -5.52
N ARG A 293 -2.68 7.14 -6.73
CA ARG A 293 -3.72 7.36 -7.77
C ARG A 293 -4.57 6.11 -8.02
N ASP A 294 -3.93 4.97 -8.20
CA ASP A 294 -4.59 3.73 -8.63
C ASP A 294 -5.66 3.26 -7.61
N LEU A 295 -5.53 3.66 -6.35
CA LEU A 295 -6.50 3.39 -5.26
C LEU A 295 -7.74 4.31 -5.27
N LEU A 296 -7.84 5.21 -6.25
CA LEU A 296 -8.97 6.10 -6.51
C LEU A 296 -9.66 5.78 -7.86
N TYR A 297 -9.51 4.54 -8.34
CA TYR A 297 -10.14 4.05 -9.57
C TYR A 297 -10.94 2.76 -9.32
N VAL A 298 -12.05 2.61 -10.04
CA VAL A 298 -12.95 1.45 -10.00
C VAL A 298 -13.25 1.04 -11.44
N GLU A 299 -12.88 -0.17 -11.86
CA GLU A 299 -12.98 -0.63 -13.26
C GLU A 299 -12.43 0.40 -14.28
N GLY A 300 -11.29 1.02 -13.96
CA GLY A 300 -10.63 2.00 -14.82
C GLY A 300 -11.29 3.37 -14.89
N LYS A 301 -12.33 3.65 -14.09
CA LYS A 301 -12.94 4.99 -13.94
C LYS A 301 -12.54 5.62 -12.60
N PRO A 302 -12.18 6.91 -12.56
CA PRO A 302 -11.84 7.59 -11.32
C PRO A 302 -13.08 7.78 -10.43
N LEU A 303 -12.82 8.02 -9.14
CA LEU A 303 -13.78 8.62 -8.22
C LEU A 303 -13.94 10.12 -8.47
N GLU A 304 -15.06 10.71 -8.03
CA GLU A 304 -15.29 12.16 -8.10
C GLU A 304 -15.56 12.71 -6.70
N PHE A 305 -14.84 13.76 -6.29
CA PHE A 305 -15.06 14.45 -5.03
C PHE A 305 -15.75 15.79 -5.29
N VAL A 306 -16.95 15.98 -4.75
CA VAL A 306 -17.83 17.13 -4.99
C VAL A 306 -18.06 17.89 -3.68
N LYS A 307 -17.90 19.21 -3.72
CA LYS A 307 -18.20 20.09 -2.59
C LYS A 307 -19.71 20.32 -2.49
N ILE A 308 -20.32 20.02 -1.35
CA ILE A 308 -21.70 20.41 -1.04
C ILE A 308 -21.68 21.80 -0.38
N ASP A 309 -20.82 21.97 0.62
CA ASP A 309 -20.53 23.25 1.30
C ASP A 309 -19.09 23.22 1.86
N ASP A 310 -18.69 24.20 2.65
CA ASP A 310 -17.33 24.28 3.22
C ASP A 310 -16.97 23.11 4.17
N GLU A 311 -17.99 22.43 4.70
CA GLU A 311 -17.91 21.43 5.77
C GLU A 311 -18.37 20.04 5.31
N THR A 312 -18.87 19.91 4.07
CA THR A 312 -19.51 18.69 3.56
C THR A 312 -18.98 18.34 2.16
N VAL A 313 -18.41 17.13 2.03
CA VAL A 313 -17.89 16.59 0.75
C VAL A 313 -18.67 15.33 0.38
N LYS A 314 -19.06 15.22 -0.90
CA LYS A 314 -19.65 14.02 -1.48
C LYS A 314 -18.63 13.30 -2.35
N VAL A 315 -18.35 12.04 -2.08
CA VAL A 315 -17.62 11.13 -2.97
C VAL A 315 -18.64 10.41 -3.85
N ILE A 316 -18.42 10.40 -5.15
CA ILE A 316 -19.20 9.63 -6.12
C ILE A 316 -18.31 8.53 -6.69
N MET A 317 -18.83 7.30 -6.66
CA MET A 317 -18.14 6.08 -7.08
C MET A 317 -18.87 5.47 -8.29
N PRO A 318 -18.19 5.18 -9.42
CA PRO A 318 -18.84 4.64 -10.62
C PRO A 318 -19.61 3.33 -10.40
N LYS A 319 -19.17 2.56 -9.40
CA LYS A 319 -19.74 1.32 -8.88
C LYS A 319 -19.52 1.26 -7.36
N PRO A 320 -20.20 0.35 -6.63
CA PRO A 320 -19.86 0.04 -5.25
C PRO A 320 -18.35 -0.20 -5.10
N PHE A 321 -17.69 0.40 -4.10
CA PHE A 321 -16.24 0.30 -3.93
C PHE A 321 -15.88 0.22 -2.45
N ARG A 322 -15.69 -0.99 -1.94
CA ARG A 322 -15.40 -1.30 -0.52
C ARG A 322 -14.06 -0.70 -0.02
N PRO A 323 -12.95 -0.67 -0.81
CA PRO A 323 -11.67 -0.12 -0.37
C PRO A 323 -11.61 1.40 -0.12
N ILE A 324 -12.63 2.18 -0.52
CA ILE A 324 -12.63 3.66 -0.42
C ILE A 324 -12.27 4.19 0.96
N LEU A 325 -12.70 3.51 2.03
CA LEU A 325 -12.46 3.98 3.40
C LEU A 325 -10.95 3.93 3.77
N ASN A 326 -10.14 3.14 3.06
CA ASN A 326 -8.68 3.19 3.13
C ASN A 326 -8.12 4.37 2.31
N SER A 327 -8.62 4.61 1.09
CA SER A 327 -8.16 5.75 0.26
C SER A 327 -8.50 7.11 0.87
N LEU A 328 -9.47 7.19 1.78
CA LEU A 328 -9.79 8.39 2.59
C LEU A 328 -8.80 8.68 3.74
N THR A 329 -7.79 7.83 3.94
CA THR A 329 -6.70 8.06 4.90
C THR A 329 -5.58 8.98 4.36
N PHE A 330 -5.57 9.25 3.05
CA PHE A 330 -4.51 10.05 2.39
C PHE A 330 -4.34 11.45 2.99
N GLU A 331 -3.09 11.90 3.04
CA GLU A 331 -2.67 13.19 3.60
C GLU A 331 -3.35 14.39 2.94
N ILE A 332 -4.20 15.11 3.68
CA ILE A 332 -4.81 16.35 3.21
C ILE A 332 -3.77 17.48 3.11
N LEU A 333 -3.73 18.12 1.93
CA LEU A 333 -2.74 19.13 1.57
C LEU A 333 -3.33 20.55 1.40
N PRO A 334 -2.58 21.60 1.77
CA PRO A 334 -3.07 22.98 1.80
C PRO A 334 -3.21 23.59 0.40
N LYS A 335 -4.45 23.78 -0.06
CA LYS A 335 -4.76 24.39 -1.37
C LYS A 335 -4.11 25.77 -1.51
N PHE A 336 -4.16 26.58 -0.46
CA PHE A 336 -3.65 27.95 -0.43
C PHE A 336 -2.12 28.07 -0.55
N LYS A 337 -1.36 26.99 -0.30
CA LYS A 337 0.12 26.94 -0.46
C LYS A 337 0.55 26.30 -1.79
N LEU A 338 -0.28 25.44 -2.38
CA LEU A 338 0.13 24.52 -3.44
C LEU A 338 -0.61 24.67 -4.77
N ALA A 339 -1.78 25.33 -4.80
CA ALA A 339 -2.57 25.44 -6.03
C ALA A 339 -1.84 26.16 -7.18
N ASP A 340 -0.92 27.09 -6.89
CA ASP A 340 -0.12 27.76 -7.92
C ASP A 340 1.00 26.88 -8.52
N LYS A 341 1.28 25.71 -7.91
CA LYS A 341 2.23 24.71 -8.42
C LYS A 341 1.56 23.64 -9.30
N VAL A 342 0.23 23.57 -9.29
CA VAL A 342 -0.55 22.58 -10.04
C VAL A 342 -0.85 23.11 -11.44
N ALA A 343 -0.35 22.44 -12.48
CA ALA A 343 -0.49 22.88 -13.87
C ALA A 343 -1.95 23.10 -14.33
N LYS A 344 -2.88 22.30 -13.81
CA LYS A 344 -4.33 22.42 -14.04
C LYS A 344 -4.97 23.70 -13.45
N LEU A 345 -4.39 24.24 -12.37
CA LEU A 345 -4.94 25.38 -11.62
C LEU A 345 -4.15 26.68 -11.84
N ASN A 346 -2.89 26.59 -12.27
CA ASN A 346 -2.08 27.72 -12.70
C ASN A 346 -2.17 27.86 -14.24
N PRO A 347 -2.97 28.79 -14.79
CA PRO A 347 -3.13 28.96 -16.24
C PRO A 347 -1.86 29.45 -16.96
N GLY A 348 -0.80 29.80 -16.24
CA GLY A 348 0.54 29.92 -16.83
C GLY A 348 1.18 28.56 -17.08
N ALA A 349 1.09 27.64 -16.12
CA ALA A 349 1.96 26.46 -16.03
C ALA A 349 1.79 25.42 -17.15
N GLN A 350 0.64 25.32 -17.82
CA GLN A 350 0.52 24.53 -19.06
C GLN A 350 1.34 25.11 -20.22
N GLY A 351 1.53 26.44 -20.24
CA GLY A 351 2.28 27.18 -21.24
C GLY A 351 1.63 27.20 -22.62
N TYR A 352 1.65 28.38 -23.24
CA TYR A 352 1.12 28.51 -24.59
C TYR A 352 1.98 27.77 -25.64
N PHE A 353 3.20 27.36 -25.28
CA PHE A 353 4.07 26.47 -26.08
C PHE A 353 3.46 25.07 -26.31
N GLU A 354 2.89 24.43 -25.27
CA GLU A 354 2.25 23.11 -25.41
C GLU A 354 0.83 23.22 -25.96
N GLY A 355 0.11 24.30 -25.65
CA GLY A 355 -1.16 24.63 -26.32
C GLY A 355 -1.00 24.71 -27.84
N LEU A 356 -0.01 25.48 -28.31
CA LEU A 356 0.40 25.56 -29.70
C LEU A 356 0.71 24.18 -30.31
N LYS A 357 1.58 23.37 -29.69
CA LYS A 357 1.90 22.02 -30.19
C LYS A 357 0.65 21.14 -30.28
N LYS A 358 -0.19 21.13 -29.23
CA LYS A 358 -1.41 20.31 -29.17
C LYS A 358 -2.39 20.66 -30.28
N VAL A 359 -2.59 21.95 -30.56
CA VAL A 359 -3.47 22.39 -31.65
C VAL A 359 -2.99 21.87 -33.02
N ILE A 360 -1.67 21.79 -33.24
CA ILE A 360 -1.10 21.24 -34.47
C ILE A 360 -1.19 19.71 -34.52
N GLU A 361 -1.02 19.02 -33.40
CA GLU A 361 -1.16 17.56 -33.33
C GLU A 361 -2.62 17.10 -33.51
N ASP A 362 -3.55 17.71 -32.78
CA ASP A 362 -5.00 17.40 -32.86
C ASP A 362 -5.55 17.61 -34.29
N ASN A 363 -4.91 18.47 -35.10
CA ASN A 363 -5.28 18.77 -36.48
C ASN A 363 -4.31 18.16 -37.53
N ARG A 364 -3.29 17.39 -37.12
CA ARG A 364 -2.13 17.00 -37.95
C ARG A 364 -2.54 16.41 -39.30
N LYS A 365 -3.56 15.54 -39.32
CA LYS A 365 -4.04 14.86 -40.53
C LYS A 365 -4.63 15.82 -41.57
N ASP A 366 -5.41 16.81 -41.14
CA ASP A 366 -5.97 17.80 -42.06
C ASP A 366 -4.91 18.83 -42.49
N LEU A 367 -3.99 19.22 -41.59
CA LEU A 367 -2.84 20.05 -41.94
C LEU A 367 -1.92 19.37 -42.97
N GLN A 368 -1.75 18.04 -42.88
CA GLN A 368 -0.98 17.26 -43.85
C GLN A 368 -1.65 17.23 -45.24
N ASN A 369 -2.99 17.24 -45.30
CA ASN A 369 -3.74 17.36 -46.55
C ASN A 369 -3.64 18.77 -47.15
N VAL A 370 -3.53 19.82 -46.32
CA VAL A 370 -3.35 21.21 -46.75
C VAL A 370 -1.93 21.47 -47.26
N SER A 371 -0.90 21.08 -46.50
CA SER A 371 0.49 21.09 -46.96
C SER A 371 1.40 20.26 -46.05
N ALA A 372 1.71 19.04 -46.47
CA ALA A 372 2.70 18.19 -45.79
C ALA A 372 4.11 18.84 -45.70
N GLU A 373 4.48 19.68 -46.65
CA GLU A 373 5.75 20.43 -46.64
C GLU A 373 5.79 21.47 -45.52
N LYS A 374 4.76 22.31 -45.42
CA LYS A 374 4.67 23.33 -44.34
C LYS A 374 4.44 22.72 -42.97
N LEU A 375 3.76 21.57 -42.88
CA LEU A 375 3.67 20.81 -41.63
C LEU A 375 5.05 20.32 -41.18
N ALA A 376 5.86 19.75 -42.08
CA ALA A 376 7.23 19.33 -41.79
C ALA A 376 8.21 20.50 -41.59
N GLU A 377 7.89 21.71 -42.03
CA GLU A 377 8.55 22.96 -41.61
C GLU A 377 8.16 23.35 -40.18
N LEU A 378 6.86 23.35 -39.90
CA LEU A 378 6.28 23.72 -38.60
C LEU A 378 6.78 22.79 -37.48
N ASP A 379 6.80 21.48 -37.68
CA ASP A 379 7.34 20.50 -36.73
C ASP A 379 8.79 20.83 -36.33
N ARG A 380 9.64 21.19 -37.31
CA ARG A 380 11.05 21.57 -37.06
C ARG A 380 11.15 22.89 -36.27
N LYS A 381 10.30 23.87 -36.57
CA LYS A 381 10.26 25.14 -35.83
C LYS A 381 9.72 24.95 -34.40
N LEU A 382 8.72 24.10 -34.20
CA LEU A 382 8.19 23.74 -32.88
C LEU A 382 9.23 23.03 -32.01
N SER A 383 10.09 22.18 -32.60
CA SER A 383 11.24 21.60 -31.90
C SER A 383 12.22 22.69 -31.45
N ALA A 384 12.66 23.55 -32.37
CA ALA A 384 13.60 24.64 -32.07
C ALA A 384 13.05 25.68 -31.07
N LEU A 385 11.72 25.85 -31.01
CA LEU A 385 11.06 26.63 -29.96
C LEU A 385 11.16 25.94 -28.59
N GLY A 386 10.95 24.63 -28.53
CA GLY A 386 11.14 23.84 -27.31
C GLY A 386 12.57 23.88 -26.78
N ASP A 387 13.56 23.80 -27.67
CA ASP A 387 14.98 23.94 -27.33
C ASP A 387 15.28 25.34 -26.74
N ALA A 388 14.80 26.41 -27.39
CA ALA A 388 15.00 27.79 -26.95
C ALA A 388 14.33 28.11 -25.59
N VAL A 389 13.14 27.55 -25.33
CA VAL A 389 12.44 27.65 -24.04
C VAL A 389 13.20 26.89 -22.96
N SER A 390 13.64 25.67 -23.24
CA SER A 390 14.41 24.84 -22.30
C SER A 390 15.75 25.50 -21.93
N ALA A 391 16.38 26.18 -22.88
CA ALA A 391 17.60 26.95 -22.69
C ALA A 391 17.38 28.35 -22.06
N GLN A 392 16.13 28.76 -21.82
CA GLN A 392 15.73 30.07 -21.27
C GLN A 392 16.24 31.29 -22.07
N GLN A 393 16.28 31.19 -23.40
CA GLN A 393 16.84 32.25 -24.27
C GLN A 393 15.74 33.05 -24.96
N ALA A 394 15.33 34.18 -24.35
CA ALA A 394 14.19 34.98 -24.80
C ALA A 394 14.31 35.48 -26.26
N ASP A 395 15.51 35.88 -26.69
CA ASP A 395 15.75 36.31 -28.07
C ASP A 395 15.62 35.15 -29.09
N GLN A 396 15.97 33.93 -28.70
CA GLN A 396 15.76 32.73 -29.53
C GLN A 396 14.28 32.34 -29.57
N VAL A 397 13.56 32.43 -28.45
CA VAL A 397 12.11 32.24 -28.41
C VAL A 397 11.40 33.25 -29.32
N ARG A 398 11.80 34.53 -29.31
CA ARG A 398 11.27 35.54 -30.24
C ARG A 398 11.51 35.18 -31.71
N ALA A 399 12.72 34.74 -32.06
CA ALA A 399 13.02 34.31 -33.43
C ALA A 399 12.17 33.10 -33.86
N SER A 400 12.04 32.09 -32.99
CA SER A 400 11.28 30.87 -33.26
C SER A 400 9.77 31.13 -33.34
N VAL A 401 9.19 31.90 -32.41
CA VAL A 401 7.75 32.26 -32.43
C VAL A 401 7.39 33.02 -33.70
N ASN A 402 8.15 34.06 -34.06
CA ASN A 402 7.87 34.86 -35.25
C ASN A 402 7.81 33.95 -36.51
N SER A 403 8.77 33.04 -36.67
CA SER A 403 8.79 32.17 -37.86
C SER A 403 7.77 31.02 -37.80
N ILE A 404 7.26 30.67 -36.62
CA ILE A 404 6.08 29.81 -36.48
C ILE A 404 4.83 30.55 -36.93
N GLN A 405 4.63 31.81 -36.51
CA GLN A 405 3.49 32.62 -36.92
C GLN A 405 3.43 32.79 -38.45
N GLU A 406 4.58 32.99 -39.11
CA GLU A 406 4.70 32.99 -40.58
C GLU A 406 4.16 31.69 -41.21
N THR A 407 4.63 30.52 -40.74
CA THR A 407 4.21 29.21 -41.28
C THR A 407 2.73 28.91 -40.98
N LEU A 408 2.23 29.31 -39.79
CA LEU A 408 0.82 29.14 -39.40
C LEU A 408 -0.12 30.00 -40.26
N GLN A 409 0.17 31.29 -40.46
CA GLN A 409 -0.57 32.16 -41.38
C GLN A 409 -0.55 31.60 -42.80
N ALA A 410 0.62 31.12 -43.26
CA ALA A 410 0.78 30.54 -44.58
C ALA A 410 0.14 29.15 -44.74
N LEU A 411 -0.21 28.45 -43.63
CA LEU A 411 -1.08 27.27 -43.63
C LEU A 411 -2.56 27.69 -43.64
N GLN A 412 -2.95 28.65 -42.80
CA GLN A 412 -4.33 29.13 -42.65
C GLN A 412 -4.87 29.68 -43.97
N ALA A 413 -4.06 30.46 -44.69
CA ALA A 413 -4.39 30.99 -46.02
C ALA A 413 -4.44 29.92 -47.14
N ALA A 414 -4.10 28.66 -46.84
CA ALA A 414 -4.22 27.52 -47.76
C ALA A 414 -5.35 26.55 -47.37
N VAL A 415 -6.07 26.81 -46.27
CA VAL A 415 -7.25 26.03 -45.86
C VAL A 415 -8.47 26.47 -46.69
N PRO A 416 -9.24 25.55 -47.28
CA PRO A 416 -10.52 25.87 -47.93
C PRO A 416 -11.52 26.50 -46.95
N GLU A 417 -12.31 27.49 -47.39
CA GLU A 417 -13.27 28.21 -46.52
C GLU A 417 -14.32 27.28 -45.86
N GLU A 418 -14.65 26.17 -46.51
CA GLU A 418 -15.50 25.08 -46.02
C GLU A 418 -14.93 24.30 -44.82
N LYS A 419 -13.65 24.50 -44.47
CA LYS A 419 -12.95 23.90 -43.31
C LYS A 419 -12.80 24.91 -42.16
N ALA A 420 -13.87 25.65 -41.85
CA ALA A 420 -13.88 26.71 -40.83
C ALA A 420 -13.25 26.31 -39.47
N GLU A 421 -13.54 25.10 -38.96
CA GLU A 421 -12.98 24.59 -37.69
C GLU A 421 -11.43 24.54 -37.69
N LEU A 422 -10.82 24.27 -38.85
CA LEU A 422 -9.36 24.24 -39.02
C LEU A 422 -8.76 25.65 -39.16
N ILE A 423 -9.50 26.59 -39.76
CA ILE A 423 -9.14 28.01 -39.83
C ILE A 423 -9.11 28.61 -38.41
N GLU A 424 -10.12 28.29 -37.59
CA GLU A 424 -10.12 28.65 -36.17
C GLU A 424 -9.01 27.94 -35.38
N ALA A 425 -8.73 26.66 -35.65
CA ALA A 425 -7.64 25.95 -34.98
C ALA A 425 -6.30 26.64 -35.25
N LEU A 426 -6.01 26.97 -36.51
CA LEU A 426 -4.80 27.72 -36.85
C LEU A 426 -4.78 29.14 -36.27
N GLN A 427 -5.94 29.77 -36.06
CA GLN A 427 -5.99 31.03 -35.32
C GLN A 427 -5.63 30.84 -33.84
N ARG A 428 -6.16 29.81 -33.18
CA ARG A 428 -5.80 29.47 -31.79
C ARG A 428 -4.30 29.20 -31.65
N ALA A 429 -3.70 28.51 -32.62
CA ALA A 429 -2.23 28.30 -32.67
C ALA A 429 -1.45 29.62 -32.82
N LEU A 430 -1.92 30.57 -33.64
CA LEU A 430 -1.30 31.90 -33.78
C LEU A 430 -1.37 32.71 -32.48
N ASP A 431 -2.54 32.72 -31.84
CA ASP A 431 -2.79 33.43 -30.59
C ASP A 431 -1.94 32.84 -29.45
N ASP A 432 -1.79 31.51 -29.39
CA ASP A 432 -0.96 30.85 -28.38
C ASP A 432 0.53 31.05 -28.64
N ALA A 433 1.00 30.98 -29.89
CA ALA A 433 2.37 31.34 -30.24
C ALA A 433 2.73 32.76 -29.77
N GLN A 434 1.81 33.73 -29.95
CA GLN A 434 1.98 35.11 -29.49
C GLN A 434 2.11 35.21 -27.96
N LYS A 435 1.18 34.62 -27.20
CA LYS A 435 1.22 34.65 -25.73
C LYS A 435 2.43 33.92 -25.15
N ALA A 436 2.96 32.92 -25.87
CA ALA A 436 4.16 32.19 -25.48
C ALA A 436 5.41 33.09 -25.51
N LEU A 437 5.50 33.96 -26.51
CA LEU A 437 6.53 35.02 -26.56
C LEU A 437 6.37 36.01 -25.39
N GLU A 438 5.15 36.50 -25.15
CA GLU A 438 4.87 37.42 -24.04
C GLU A 438 5.25 36.84 -22.66
N GLN A 439 5.05 35.53 -22.47
CA GLN A 439 5.51 34.81 -21.28
C GLN A 439 7.04 34.77 -21.18
N ALA A 440 7.76 34.43 -22.27
CA ALA A 440 9.22 34.40 -22.28
C ALA A 440 9.86 35.79 -22.07
N GLU A 441 9.29 36.84 -22.67
CA GLU A 441 9.75 38.23 -22.45
C GLU A 441 9.51 38.71 -21.01
N ALA A 442 8.46 38.21 -20.35
CA ALA A 442 8.20 38.42 -18.93
C ALA A 442 9.07 37.55 -18.00
N GLY A 443 10.00 36.74 -18.52
CA GLY A 443 10.83 35.81 -17.75
C GLY A 443 10.07 34.62 -17.16
N LYS A 444 8.88 34.31 -17.70
CA LYS A 444 8.00 33.24 -17.22
C LYS A 444 8.07 32.07 -18.19
N TRP A 445 8.96 31.12 -17.91
CA TRP A 445 9.13 29.86 -18.66
C TRP A 445 8.00 28.85 -18.40
N ALA A 446 6.76 29.31 -18.55
CA ALA A 446 5.57 28.55 -18.22
C ALA A 446 5.23 27.59 -19.37
N GLY A 447 4.93 26.34 -19.04
CA GLY A 447 4.87 25.22 -20.00
C GLY A 447 5.98 24.19 -19.87
N VAL A 448 6.99 24.43 -19.01
CA VAL A 448 8.04 23.44 -18.75
C VAL A 448 7.58 22.41 -17.72
N SER A 449 7.05 21.31 -18.25
CA SER A 449 6.88 19.98 -17.63
C SER A 449 5.80 19.79 -16.53
N PRO A 450 5.08 18.64 -16.55
CA PRO A 450 4.34 18.09 -15.41
C PRO A 450 5.11 18.06 -14.08
N GLU A 451 6.44 18.07 -14.15
CA GLU A 451 7.36 18.12 -13.01
C GLU A 451 7.16 19.28 -12.02
N LEU A 452 6.46 20.37 -12.38
CA LEU A 452 6.30 21.53 -11.50
C LEU A 452 5.76 21.17 -10.10
N PHE A 453 4.72 20.35 -10.03
CA PHE A 453 4.23 19.84 -8.74
C PHE A 453 5.12 18.70 -8.20
N ASN A 454 5.65 17.85 -9.08
CA ASN A 454 6.42 16.67 -8.66
C ASN A 454 7.76 17.02 -8.00
N ASN A 455 8.32 18.20 -8.30
CA ASN A 455 9.50 18.78 -7.65
C ASN A 455 9.16 19.80 -6.53
N THR A 456 7.88 20.09 -6.31
CA THR A 456 7.42 20.93 -5.17
C THR A 456 7.57 20.16 -3.86
N TRP A 457 7.93 20.87 -2.78
CA TRP A 457 8.19 20.29 -1.44
C TRP A 457 9.34 19.25 -1.44
N SER A 458 10.31 19.45 -2.33
CA SER A 458 11.62 18.81 -2.30
C SER A 458 12.48 19.27 -1.11
N LEU A 459 13.54 18.52 -0.79
CA LEU A 459 14.39 18.70 0.40
C LEU A 459 15.05 20.10 0.53
N GLY A 460 15.18 20.84 -0.57
CA GLY A 460 15.70 22.22 -0.57
C GLY A 460 14.66 23.30 -0.29
N THR A 461 13.40 22.94 -0.10
CA THR A 461 12.30 23.89 0.16
C THR A 461 12.44 24.50 1.57
N PRO A 462 12.23 25.82 1.77
CA PRO A 462 12.26 26.42 3.09
C PRO A 462 11.24 25.81 4.06
N ALA A 463 11.63 25.64 5.32
CA ALA A 463 10.80 24.97 6.33
C ALA A 463 9.40 25.59 6.51
N SER A 464 9.26 26.90 6.29
CA SER A 464 8.00 27.67 6.37
C SER A 464 6.98 27.37 5.26
N GLU A 465 7.35 26.60 4.24
CA GLU A 465 6.46 26.20 3.15
C GLU A 465 5.79 24.85 3.39
N PHE A 466 6.34 24.01 4.28
CA PHE A 466 5.71 22.75 4.68
C PHE A 466 4.62 23.02 5.72
N VAL A 467 3.37 22.96 5.28
CA VAL A 467 2.20 23.29 6.10
C VAL A 467 1.24 22.10 6.09
N GLY A 468 0.79 21.69 7.27
CA GLY A 468 0.09 20.41 7.45
C GLY A 468 -0.85 20.38 8.65
N LEU A 469 -1.54 19.25 8.81
CA LEU A 469 -2.58 19.01 9.82
C LEU A 469 -2.20 17.90 10.82
N GLY A 470 -0.96 17.39 10.75
CA GLY A 470 -0.43 16.35 11.63
C GLY A 470 0.04 16.85 12.99
N PRO A 471 0.46 15.92 13.88
CA PRO A 471 0.89 16.25 15.24
C PRO A 471 2.19 17.06 15.31
N TYR A 472 3.03 17.00 14.27
CA TYR A 472 4.29 17.74 14.22
C TYR A 472 4.37 18.61 12.95
N ARG A 473 5.34 19.53 12.92
CA ARG A 473 5.72 20.33 11.74
C ARG A 473 7.23 20.24 11.52
N PHE A 474 7.65 20.37 10.27
CA PHE A 474 9.05 20.26 9.87
C PHE A 474 9.87 21.47 10.34
N VAL A 475 11.03 21.22 10.94
CA VAL A 475 11.99 22.28 11.34
C VAL A 475 13.18 22.30 10.40
N ARG A 476 13.86 21.15 10.21
CA ARG A 476 14.96 20.98 9.25
C ARG A 476 15.27 19.51 8.96
N TYR A 477 15.98 19.29 7.86
CA TYR A 477 16.68 18.05 7.56
C TYR A 477 18.19 18.34 7.48
N ASP A 478 18.96 17.82 8.44
CA ASP A 478 20.40 17.72 8.32
C ASP A 478 20.69 16.47 7.49
N VAL A 479 21.05 16.67 6.21
CA VAL A 479 21.10 15.60 5.20
C VAL A 479 21.94 14.41 5.65
N ASP A 480 21.35 13.22 5.54
CA ASP A 480 21.86 11.91 5.95
C ASP A 480 22.31 11.81 7.42
N GLN A 481 21.85 12.74 8.26
CA GLN A 481 22.13 12.78 9.71
C GLN A 481 20.86 12.77 10.54
N GLN A 482 19.95 13.74 10.36
CA GLN A 482 18.69 13.78 11.13
C GLN A 482 17.60 14.66 10.50
N VAL A 483 16.34 14.21 10.58
CA VAL A 483 15.16 15.08 10.41
C VAL A 483 14.67 15.52 11.79
N ILE A 484 14.45 16.82 11.98
CA ILE A 484 13.87 17.38 13.20
C ILE A 484 12.46 17.89 12.89
N LEU A 485 11.47 17.33 13.58
CA LEU A 485 10.12 17.85 13.66
C LEU A 485 9.85 18.40 15.07
N GLU A 486 9.08 19.47 15.18
CA GLU A 486 8.58 20.02 16.45
C GLU A 486 7.05 19.96 16.49
N ARG A 487 6.45 19.96 17.68
CA ARG A 487 5.00 19.79 17.82
C ARG A 487 4.20 20.92 17.15
N ASN A 488 3.10 20.55 16.51
CA ASN A 488 2.17 21.48 15.87
C ASN A 488 1.33 22.21 16.95
N PRO A 489 1.46 23.54 17.14
CA PRO A 489 0.70 24.28 18.16
C PRO A 489 -0.80 24.38 17.84
N TYR A 490 -1.20 24.06 16.61
CA TYR A 490 -2.59 24.07 16.14
C TYR A 490 -3.18 22.65 15.97
N TYR A 491 -2.51 21.61 16.50
CA TYR A 491 -3.02 20.24 16.37
C TYR A 491 -4.40 20.10 17.03
N TRP A 492 -5.28 19.38 16.35
CA TRP A 492 -6.73 19.36 16.57
C TRP A 492 -7.20 18.20 17.47
N LYS A 493 -6.25 17.51 18.13
CA LYS A 493 -6.51 16.43 19.07
C LYS A 493 -6.16 16.81 20.52
N VAL A 494 -6.93 16.27 21.45
CA VAL A 494 -6.70 16.39 22.90
C VAL A 494 -6.81 15.03 23.60
N ASP A 495 -6.27 14.92 24.80
CA ASP A 495 -6.50 13.79 25.71
C ASP A 495 -7.85 13.91 26.47
N PRO A 496 -8.28 12.89 27.23
CA PRO A 496 -9.51 12.90 28.02
C PRO A 496 -9.48 13.89 29.20
N THR A 497 -8.35 14.58 29.43
CA THR A 497 -8.18 15.59 30.47
C THR A 497 -8.04 17.00 29.88
N GLY A 498 -8.29 17.18 28.58
CA GLY A 498 -8.28 18.47 27.88
C GLY A 498 -6.87 18.99 27.50
N VAL A 499 -5.82 18.17 27.61
CA VAL A 499 -4.45 18.48 27.17
C VAL A 499 -4.35 18.32 25.65
N GLN A 500 -3.91 19.36 24.96
CA GLN A 500 -3.63 19.30 23.53
C GLN A 500 -2.42 18.41 23.24
N LEU A 501 -2.58 17.49 22.28
CA LEU A 501 -1.52 16.62 21.78
C LEU A 501 -0.64 17.36 20.73
N PRO A 502 0.53 16.82 20.34
CA PRO A 502 1.27 15.73 20.98
C PRO A 502 1.78 16.12 22.37
N TYR A 503 2.04 15.14 23.23
CA TYR A 503 2.69 15.39 24.53
C TYR A 503 4.16 15.79 24.36
N LEU A 504 4.88 15.12 23.47
CA LEU A 504 6.29 15.39 23.17
C LEU A 504 6.45 16.68 22.36
N ASP A 505 7.53 17.41 22.61
CA ASP A 505 7.83 18.70 21.96
C ASP A 505 8.57 18.53 20.63
N GLN A 506 9.35 17.46 20.48
CA GLN A 506 10.10 17.14 19.27
C GLN A 506 10.08 15.65 18.95
N PHE A 507 9.99 15.35 17.66
CA PHE A 507 10.20 14.02 17.10
C PHE A 507 11.41 14.09 16.16
N ILE A 508 12.45 13.30 16.42
CA ILE A 508 13.71 13.33 15.68
C ILE A 508 13.93 11.97 15.01
N PHE A 509 14.07 11.97 13.68
CA PHE A 509 14.58 10.81 12.95
C PHE A 509 16.10 10.92 12.90
N LEU A 510 16.82 9.99 13.53
CA LEU A 510 18.27 9.87 13.41
C LEU A 510 18.59 8.89 12.27
N ILE A 511 19.29 9.37 11.25
CA ILE A 511 19.63 8.59 10.05
C ILE A 511 20.95 7.85 10.26
N VAL A 512 20.92 6.52 10.16
CA VAL A 512 22.06 5.64 10.42
C VAL A 512 21.95 4.43 9.47
N PRO A 513 22.64 4.42 8.31
CA PRO A 513 22.49 3.41 7.26
C PRO A 513 23.11 2.03 7.57
N ASP A 514 23.09 1.61 8.83
CA ASP A 514 23.51 0.28 9.30
C ASP A 514 22.68 -0.13 10.54
N GLN A 515 22.05 -1.30 10.45
CA GLN A 515 21.25 -1.86 11.54
C GLN A 515 22.08 -2.20 12.79
N ASN A 516 23.37 -2.53 12.66
CA ASN A 516 24.22 -2.83 13.81
C ASN A 516 24.48 -1.56 14.64
N THR A 517 24.79 -0.46 13.96
CA THR A 517 24.98 0.86 14.57
C THR A 517 23.68 1.39 15.19
N LEU A 518 22.52 1.16 14.56
CA LEU A 518 21.22 1.46 15.18
C LEU A 518 20.99 0.66 16.48
N PHE A 519 21.30 -0.64 16.48
CA PHE A 519 21.19 -1.48 17.68
C PHE A 519 22.10 -0.98 18.81
N LEU A 520 23.37 -0.65 18.51
CA LEU A 520 24.31 -0.07 19.47
C LEU A 520 23.81 1.28 20.02
N LYS A 521 23.21 2.12 19.17
CA LYS A 521 22.58 3.40 19.59
C LYS A 521 21.34 3.21 20.46
N PHE A 522 20.56 2.15 20.24
CA PHE A 522 19.47 1.79 21.14
C PHE A 522 20.00 1.29 22.48
N GLN A 523 21.07 0.47 22.48
CA GLN A 523 21.72 0.00 23.69
C GLN A 523 22.32 1.15 24.51
N SER A 524 23.01 2.12 23.88
CA SER A 524 23.58 3.32 24.52
C SER A 524 22.52 4.31 24.99
N GLY A 525 21.34 4.35 24.33
CA GLY A 525 20.27 5.29 24.63
C GLY A 525 20.30 6.59 23.82
N GLU A 526 21.04 6.60 22.71
CA GLU A 526 20.97 7.66 21.69
C GLU A 526 19.68 7.59 20.87
N ILE A 527 19.06 6.41 20.75
CA ILE A 527 17.68 6.26 20.25
C ILE A 527 16.77 5.57 21.27
N ASP A 528 15.49 5.92 21.22
CA ASP A 528 14.50 5.62 22.24
C ASP A 528 13.58 4.44 21.91
N THR A 529 13.40 4.18 20.62
CA THR A 529 12.64 3.04 20.08
C THR A 529 13.40 2.37 18.95
N PHE A 530 13.31 1.05 18.86
CA PHE A 530 14.04 0.23 17.90
C PHE A 530 13.19 -1.00 17.54
N GLY A 531 13.11 -1.35 16.25
CA GLY A 531 12.57 -2.64 15.79
C GLY A 531 13.71 -3.66 15.70
N PRO A 532 13.86 -4.61 16.64
CA PRO A 532 15.00 -5.51 16.68
C PRO A 532 14.97 -6.51 15.53
N ARG A 533 16.13 -6.84 14.99
CA ARG A 533 16.30 -8.03 14.16
C ARG A 533 16.16 -9.27 15.05
N PRO A 534 15.82 -10.44 14.49
CA PRO A 534 15.84 -11.70 15.24
C PRO A 534 17.19 -12.04 15.88
N THR A 535 18.30 -11.55 15.30
CA THR A 535 19.65 -11.66 15.87
C THR A 535 19.89 -10.78 17.08
N ASP A 536 19.14 -9.69 17.22
CA ASP A 536 19.26 -8.72 18.32
C ASP A 536 18.40 -9.14 19.52
N TRP A 537 17.35 -9.93 19.27
CA TRP A 537 16.36 -10.31 20.29
C TRP A 537 16.94 -11.10 21.48
N PRO A 538 17.81 -12.14 21.29
CA PRO A 538 18.44 -12.82 22.44
C PRO A 538 19.28 -11.87 23.31
N LEU A 539 20.04 -10.97 22.67
CA LEU A 539 20.90 -9.98 23.34
C LEU A 539 20.10 -8.91 24.12
N LEU A 540 18.84 -8.68 23.76
CA LEU A 540 17.91 -7.85 24.53
C LEU A 540 17.31 -8.63 25.70
N MET A 541 16.97 -9.92 25.49
CA MET A 541 16.44 -10.79 26.54
C MET A 541 17.44 -11.08 27.67
N GLU A 542 18.75 -11.01 27.42
CA GLU A 542 19.80 -11.10 28.47
C GLU A 542 19.63 -10.08 29.63
N GLY A 543 18.94 -8.96 29.40
CA GLY A 543 18.65 -7.96 30.44
C GLY A 543 17.47 -8.32 31.36
N VAL A 544 16.62 -9.26 30.94
CA VAL A 544 15.43 -9.74 31.65
C VAL A 544 15.85 -10.83 32.63
N LYS A 545 15.57 -10.67 33.93
CA LYS A 545 16.17 -11.50 34.99
C LYS A 545 15.29 -12.64 35.45
N ASP A 546 13.98 -12.42 35.51
CA ASP A 546 13.00 -13.43 35.88
C ASP A 546 11.84 -13.39 34.90
N LEU A 547 11.75 -14.39 34.02
CA LEU A 547 10.70 -14.51 33.00
C LEU A 547 9.29 -14.67 33.60
N GLN A 548 9.14 -14.93 34.91
CA GLN A 548 7.83 -15.03 35.56
C GLN A 548 7.35 -13.69 36.15
N SER A 549 8.25 -12.79 36.56
CA SER A 549 7.90 -11.45 37.05
C SER A 549 8.04 -10.36 35.99
N ASP A 550 9.06 -10.47 35.14
CA ASP A 550 9.47 -9.41 34.23
C ASP A 550 8.75 -9.52 32.87
N CYS A 551 8.22 -10.70 32.52
CA CYS A 551 7.45 -10.94 31.30
C CYS A 551 5.97 -11.23 31.60
N ARG A 552 5.10 -10.67 30.77
CA ARG A 552 3.67 -10.99 30.68
C ARG A 552 3.41 -11.66 29.33
N GLU A 553 3.06 -12.94 29.38
CA GLU A 553 2.56 -13.67 28.22
C GLU A 553 1.05 -13.43 28.03
N LEU A 554 0.65 -13.22 26.79
CA LEU A 554 -0.72 -13.19 26.27
C LEU A 554 -0.76 -14.15 25.06
N PRO A 555 -1.94 -14.64 24.61
CA PRO A 555 -2.02 -15.73 23.63
C PRO A 555 -1.13 -15.58 22.39
N ASP A 556 -1.07 -14.37 21.82
CA ASP A 556 -0.28 -14.05 20.62
C ASP A 556 0.84 -13.03 20.89
N LYS A 557 1.06 -12.62 22.14
CA LYS A 557 1.88 -11.45 22.49
C LYS A 557 2.64 -11.57 23.82
N THR A 558 3.96 -11.46 23.77
CA THR A 558 4.86 -11.37 24.93
C THR A 558 5.24 -9.91 25.17
N ILE A 559 5.12 -9.42 26.41
CA ILE A 559 5.67 -8.12 26.83
C ILE A 559 6.62 -8.32 28.01
N CYS A 560 7.91 -7.98 27.86
CA CYS A 560 8.92 -8.11 28.90
C CYS A 560 9.53 -6.75 29.30
N ILE A 561 9.92 -6.62 30.57
CA ILE A 561 10.60 -5.43 31.12
C ILE A 561 12.04 -5.78 31.52
N ASP A 562 12.99 -5.35 30.70
CA ASP A 562 14.42 -5.32 31.05
C ASP A 562 14.64 -4.21 32.09
N THR A 563 14.47 -4.59 33.36
CA THR A 563 14.73 -3.73 34.53
C THR A 563 16.20 -3.38 34.68
N THR A 564 17.11 -4.13 34.04
CA THR A 564 18.56 -3.92 34.11
C THR A 564 19.00 -2.71 33.28
N ASN A 565 18.39 -2.51 32.11
CA ASN A 565 18.76 -1.45 31.16
C ASN A 565 17.62 -0.47 30.85
N ASN A 566 16.52 -0.50 31.62
CA ASN A 566 15.32 0.32 31.43
C ASN A 566 14.71 0.17 30.02
N ARG A 567 14.43 -1.08 29.59
CA ARG A 567 13.82 -1.36 28.27
C ARG A 567 12.50 -2.14 28.41
N LYS A 568 11.54 -1.82 27.55
CA LYS A 568 10.31 -2.59 27.32
C LYS A 568 10.47 -3.31 25.99
N LEU A 569 10.41 -4.64 26.03
CA LEU A 569 10.49 -5.53 24.89
C LEU A 569 9.10 -6.08 24.60
N LEU A 570 8.74 -6.19 23.33
CA LEU A 570 7.43 -6.64 22.89
C LEU A 570 7.62 -7.54 21.67
N LYS A 571 7.08 -8.75 21.74
CA LYS A 571 6.97 -9.71 20.63
C LYS A 571 5.49 -9.98 20.42
N ASP A 572 5.03 -9.93 19.18
CA ASP A 572 3.63 -10.15 18.78
C ASP A 572 3.59 -11.13 17.59
N GLY A 573 2.43 -11.32 16.97
CA GLY A 573 2.25 -12.21 15.82
C GLY A 573 3.04 -11.82 14.55
N PRO A 574 2.84 -12.57 13.44
CA PRO A 574 3.43 -12.25 12.14
C PRO A 574 3.15 -10.79 11.70
N THR A 575 4.13 -10.15 11.05
CA THR A 575 4.00 -8.80 10.51
C THR A 575 3.05 -8.77 9.30
N PHE A 576 2.50 -7.59 8.99
CA PHE A 576 2.05 -7.34 7.62
C PHE A 576 3.23 -7.15 6.70
N GLY A 577 3.01 -7.45 5.43
CA GLY A 577 4.06 -7.43 4.43
C GLY A 577 4.96 -8.66 4.49
N GLU A 578 5.65 -8.89 3.38
CA GLU A 578 6.40 -10.11 3.13
C GLU A 578 7.76 -9.78 2.53
N THR A 579 8.77 -10.61 2.79
CA THR A 579 10.00 -10.60 1.99
C THR A 579 9.85 -11.58 0.84
N TYR A 580 10.15 -11.12 -0.38
CA TYR A 580 10.02 -11.90 -1.62
C TYR A 580 11.30 -11.83 -2.46
N LEU A 581 11.47 -12.85 -3.30
CA LEU A 581 12.30 -12.82 -4.50
C LEU A 581 11.40 -12.51 -5.71
N ALA A 582 11.79 -11.55 -6.54
CA ALA A 582 11.13 -11.22 -7.81
C ALA A 582 12.13 -11.27 -8.97
N PHE A 583 11.66 -11.78 -10.12
CA PHE A 583 12.38 -11.74 -11.39
C PHE A 583 11.74 -10.72 -12.32
N ASN A 584 12.54 -9.89 -12.99
CA ASN A 584 12.02 -8.90 -13.93
C ASN A 584 11.64 -9.58 -15.26
N GLN A 585 10.35 -9.79 -15.49
CA GLN A 585 9.84 -10.36 -16.74
C GLN A 585 9.83 -9.33 -17.88
N ASP A 586 10.32 -8.11 -17.65
CA ASP A 586 10.62 -7.07 -18.65
C ASP A 586 12.13 -6.70 -18.70
N VAL A 587 13.03 -7.60 -18.25
CA VAL A 587 14.48 -7.35 -18.13
C VAL A 587 15.19 -6.95 -19.43
N GLU A 588 14.58 -7.09 -20.61
CA GLU A 588 15.12 -6.50 -21.85
C GLU A 588 15.28 -4.97 -21.74
N LYS A 589 14.52 -4.31 -20.86
CA LYS A 589 14.66 -2.86 -20.55
C LYS A 589 15.99 -2.47 -19.91
N VAL A 590 16.74 -3.43 -19.34
CA VAL A 590 18.07 -3.17 -18.77
C VAL A 590 19.11 -2.89 -19.87
N ALA A 591 19.01 -3.58 -21.02
CA ALA A 591 19.90 -3.41 -22.17
C ALA A 591 19.22 -3.91 -23.47
N PRO A 592 18.30 -3.14 -24.06
CA PRO A 592 17.39 -3.62 -25.11
C PRO A 592 18.09 -3.98 -26.44
N GLU A 593 19.32 -3.50 -26.64
CA GLU A 593 20.17 -3.83 -27.79
C GLU A 593 20.97 -5.14 -27.60
N LYS A 594 20.83 -5.83 -26.45
CA LYS A 594 21.56 -7.07 -26.12
C LYS A 594 20.68 -8.31 -26.27
N PRO A 595 20.98 -9.23 -27.22
CA PRO A 595 20.23 -10.48 -27.37
C PRO A 595 20.18 -11.34 -26.09
N PHE A 596 21.23 -11.29 -25.26
CA PHE A 596 21.28 -11.96 -23.96
C PHE A 596 20.11 -11.59 -23.05
N TYR A 597 19.77 -10.29 -22.96
CA TYR A 597 18.71 -9.82 -22.08
C TYR A 597 17.31 -10.23 -22.57
N LYS A 598 17.10 -10.38 -23.89
CA LYS A 598 15.87 -10.97 -24.45
C LYS A 598 15.72 -12.45 -24.08
N ALA A 599 16.82 -13.20 -24.10
CA ALA A 599 16.83 -14.59 -23.65
C ALA A 599 16.61 -14.73 -22.14
N LEU A 600 17.27 -13.90 -21.32
CA LEU A 600 17.06 -13.87 -19.88
C LEU A 600 15.62 -13.49 -19.52
N GLN A 601 15.01 -12.55 -20.25
CA GLN A 601 13.59 -12.24 -20.14
C GLN A 601 12.71 -13.46 -20.42
N ALA A 602 13.07 -14.26 -21.41
CA ALA A 602 12.36 -15.49 -21.73
C ALA A 602 12.48 -16.55 -20.62
N VAL A 603 13.66 -16.65 -19.97
CA VAL A 603 13.87 -17.48 -18.77
C VAL A 603 12.99 -17.01 -17.61
N PHE A 604 13.02 -15.71 -17.29
CA PHE A 604 12.25 -15.13 -16.20
C PHE A 604 10.73 -15.18 -16.43
N ARG A 605 10.28 -15.12 -17.69
CA ARG A 605 8.88 -15.37 -18.09
C ARG A 605 8.46 -16.84 -17.99
N HIS A 606 9.39 -17.79 -18.04
CA HIS A 606 9.04 -19.22 -18.03
C HIS A 606 8.61 -19.70 -16.63
N VAL A 607 7.33 -20.06 -16.45
CA VAL A 607 6.78 -20.43 -15.14
C VAL A 607 7.52 -21.61 -14.47
N GLN A 608 7.99 -22.60 -15.23
CA GLN A 608 8.74 -23.73 -14.67
C GLN A 608 10.12 -23.31 -14.15
N PHE A 609 10.76 -22.27 -14.71
CA PHE A 609 11.99 -21.69 -14.13
C PHE A 609 11.67 -21.06 -12.77
N ARG A 610 10.62 -20.24 -12.66
CA ARG A 610 10.22 -19.64 -11.38
C ARG A 610 9.84 -20.69 -10.32
N ARG A 611 9.22 -21.80 -10.74
CA ARG A 611 8.94 -22.97 -9.89
C ARG A 611 10.19 -23.73 -9.46
N ALA A 612 11.18 -23.88 -10.34
CA ALA A 612 12.49 -24.43 -9.99
C ALA A 612 13.19 -23.55 -8.94
N MET A 613 13.23 -22.24 -9.15
CA MET A 613 13.77 -21.28 -8.19
C MET A 613 13.03 -21.32 -6.85
N ALA A 614 11.71 -21.48 -6.85
CA ALA A 614 10.93 -21.61 -5.61
C ALA A 614 11.23 -22.91 -4.85
N HIS A 615 11.43 -24.03 -5.54
CA HIS A 615 11.93 -25.28 -4.93
C HIS A 615 13.39 -25.19 -4.45
N ALA A 616 14.17 -24.20 -4.91
CA ALA A 616 15.52 -23.94 -4.44
C ALA A 616 15.59 -22.97 -3.25
N VAL A 617 14.48 -22.40 -2.77
CA VAL A 617 14.45 -21.58 -1.55
C VAL A 617 14.34 -22.47 -0.31
N ASP A 618 15.42 -22.64 0.43
CA ASP A 618 15.38 -23.27 1.75
C ASP A 618 14.81 -22.30 2.81
N LYS A 619 13.48 -22.29 2.93
CA LYS A 619 12.78 -21.49 3.93
C LYS A 619 13.14 -21.88 5.36
N GLU A 620 13.42 -23.15 5.64
CA GLU A 620 13.75 -23.60 7.00
C GLU A 620 15.15 -23.09 7.39
N SER A 621 16.14 -23.23 6.49
CA SER A 621 17.47 -22.64 6.71
C SER A 621 17.42 -21.12 6.88
N ILE A 622 16.51 -20.40 6.20
CA ILE A 622 16.27 -18.97 6.43
C ILE A 622 15.69 -18.75 7.85
N ILE A 623 14.65 -19.49 8.25
CA ILE A 623 13.98 -19.37 9.56
C ILE A 623 14.96 -19.65 10.70
N GLU A 624 15.71 -20.76 10.65
CA GLU A 624 16.66 -21.14 11.68
C GLU A 624 17.89 -20.22 11.72
N ASN A 625 18.59 -20.05 10.59
CA ASN A 625 19.96 -19.47 10.59
C ASN A 625 20.01 -17.95 10.36
N ILE A 626 18.95 -17.35 9.81
CA ILE A 626 18.86 -15.90 9.59
C ILE A 626 17.85 -15.27 10.58
N TYR A 627 16.75 -15.96 10.87
CA TYR A 627 15.67 -15.47 11.74
C TYR A 627 15.62 -16.10 13.14
N ASN A 628 16.55 -16.98 13.54
CA ASN A 628 16.59 -17.59 14.88
C ASN A 628 15.24 -18.22 15.34
N GLY A 629 14.42 -18.72 14.41
CA GLY A 629 13.07 -19.24 14.68
C GLY A 629 11.97 -18.18 14.92
N LEU A 630 12.27 -16.88 14.76
CA LEU A 630 11.31 -15.77 14.95
C LEU A 630 10.66 -15.34 13.62
N ALA A 631 10.34 -16.31 12.76
CA ALA A 631 9.68 -16.13 11.48
C ALA A 631 8.85 -17.37 11.10
N LEU A 632 7.92 -17.19 10.16
CA LEU A 632 7.05 -18.23 9.61
C LEU A 632 7.23 -18.32 8.08
N PRO A 633 7.09 -19.51 7.47
CA PRO A 633 7.25 -19.67 6.03
C PRO A 633 6.08 -19.05 5.27
N GLN A 634 6.36 -18.08 4.39
CA GLN A 634 5.33 -17.38 3.62
C GLN A 634 5.18 -18.01 2.24
N TRP A 635 3.94 -18.34 1.88
CA TRP A 635 3.59 -18.98 0.59
C TRP A 635 2.55 -18.19 -0.22
N SER A 636 1.81 -17.28 0.43
CA SER A 636 0.68 -16.55 -0.14
C SER A 636 1.05 -15.09 -0.47
N PRO A 637 0.40 -14.44 -1.47
CA PRO A 637 0.48 -12.99 -1.67
C PRO A 637 -0.30 -12.15 -0.64
N VAL A 638 -0.97 -12.78 0.32
CA VAL A 638 -1.69 -12.11 1.41
C VAL A 638 -0.93 -12.35 2.71
N SER A 639 -0.71 -11.29 3.49
CA SER A 639 -0.03 -11.39 4.80
C SER A 639 -0.82 -12.30 5.75
N MET A 640 -0.15 -13.19 6.49
CA MET A 640 -0.79 -14.07 7.48
C MET A 640 -1.77 -13.38 8.46
N PRO A 641 -1.50 -12.15 8.98
CA PRO A 641 -2.46 -11.46 9.86
C PRO A 641 -3.65 -10.79 9.14
N SER A 642 -3.78 -10.87 7.81
CA SER A 642 -4.97 -10.39 7.09
C SER A 642 -6.18 -11.30 7.35
N PRO A 643 -7.40 -10.73 7.53
CA PRO A 643 -8.62 -11.52 7.59
C PRO A 643 -8.89 -12.35 6.32
N TYR A 644 -8.29 -11.99 5.19
CA TYR A 644 -8.48 -12.63 3.89
C TYR A 644 -7.39 -13.67 3.51
N TYR A 645 -6.46 -13.98 4.41
CA TYR A 645 -5.51 -15.09 4.23
C TYR A 645 -6.26 -16.43 4.13
N ASP A 646 -5.94 -17.27 3.14
CA ASP A 646 -6.59 -18.59 3.00
C ASP A 646 -6.12 -19.57 4.08
N LYS A 647 -6.87 -19.60 5.19
CA LYS A 647 -6.67 -20.51 6.34
C LYS A 647 -6.83 -22.00 6.00
N SER A 648 -7.30 -22.35 4.80
CA SER A 648 -7.30 -23.75 4.31
C SER A 648 -6.08 -24.10 3.46
N GLU A 649 -5.19 -23.14 3.21
CA GLU A 649 -3.92 -23.29 2.50
C GLU A 649 -4.03 -24.00 1.14
N SER A 650 -5.05 -23.63 0.35
CA SER A 650 -5.32 -24.21 -0.98
C SER A 650 -4.43 -23.68 -2.11
N PHE A 651 -3.50 -22.78 -1.76
CA PHE A 651 -2.41 -22.31 -2.61
C PHE A 651 -1.26 -23.35 -2.69
N THR A 652 -0.48 -23.29 -3.76
CA THR A 652 0.64 -24.22 -3.99
C THR A 652 1.84 -23.89 -3.11
N LYS A 653 2.33 -24.88 -2.35
CA LYS A 653 3.59 -24.79 -1.60
C LYS A 653 4.73 -25.45 -2.39
N TYR A 654 5.88 -24.77 -2.42
CA TYR A 654 7.09 -25.22 -3.13
C TYR A 654 8.14 -25.66 -2.11
N GLU A 655 7.93 -26.85 -1.52
CA GLU A 655 8.84 -27.41 -0.52
C GLU A 655 10.27 -27.58 -1.06
N TYR A 656 11.26 -27.26 -0.23
CA TYR A 656 12.68 -27.22 -0.64
C TYR A 656 13.18 -28.56 -1.19
N SER A 657 13.73 -28.52 -2.40
CA SER A 657 14.28 -29.69 -3.10
C SER A 657 15.10 -29.25 -4.32
N LEU A 658 16.43 -29.20 -4.16
CA LEU A 658 17.36 -28.93 -5.26
C LEU A 658 17.26 -29.97 -6.40
N GLU A 659 16.89 -31.21 -6.09
CA GLU A 659 16.64 -32.28 -7.08
C GLU A 659 15.46 -31.94 -8.01
N LYS A 660 14.32 -31.53 -7.44
CA LYS A 660 13.16 -31.06 -8.24
C LYS A 660 13.48 -29.79 -9.01
N ALA A 661 14.24 -28.87 -8.40
CA ALA A 661 14.65 -27.63 -9.06
C ALA A 661 15.54 -27.92 -10.28
N ALA A 662 16.55 -28.78 -10.15
CA ALA A 662 17.39 -29.23 -11.26
C ALA A 662 16.54 -29.90 -12.37
N HIS A 663 15.68 -30.86 -12.01
CA HIS A 663 14.82 -31.56 -12.96
C HIS A 663 13.91 -30.61 -13.77
N LEU A 664 13.31 -29.60 -13.12
CA LEU A 664 12.48 -28.60 -13.78
C LEU A 664 13.28 -27.69 -14.75
N LEU A 665 14.60 -27.52 -14.55
CA LEU A 665 15.49 -26.83 -15.47
C LEU A 665 15.92 -27.75 -16.64
N ASP A 666 16.15 -29.03 -16.36
CA ASP A 666 16.44 -30.06 -17.37
C ASP A 666 15.26 -30.26 -18.34
N GLU A 667 14.03 -30.35 -17.82
CA GLU A 667 12.79 -30.52 -18.62
C GLU A 667 12.56 -29.39 -19.65
N ILE A 668 12.98 -28.17 -19.32
CA ILE A 668 12.83 -27.00 -20.20
C ILE A 668 14.07 -26.74 -21.06
N GLY A 669 15.13 -27.56 -20.91
CA GLY A 669 16.36 -27.46 -21.70
C GLY A 669 17.30 -26.34 -21.28
N LEU A 670 17.26 -25.88 -20.02
CA LEU A 670 18.30 -25.03 -19.45
C LEU A 670 19.36 -25.94 -18.82
N THR A 671 20.30 -26.44 -19.60
CA THR A 671 21.26 -27.49 -19.21
C THR A 671 22.71 -27.00 -19.32
N ASP A 672 23.59 -27.48 -18.45
CA ASP A 672 25.05 -27.40 -18.66
C ASP A 672 25.40 -28.28 -19.88
N ILE A 673 26.07 -27.69 -20.88
CA ILE A 673 26.45 -28.37 -22.14
C ILE A 673 27.95 -28.39 -22.43
N ASP A 674 28.79 -27.79 -21.58
CA ASP A 674 30.26 -27.76 -21.77
C ASP A 674 31.06 -28.22 -20.54
N GLY A 675 30.40 -28.37 -19.39
CA GLY A 675 30.92 -28.97 -18.17
C GLY A 675 31.56 -27.98 -17.18
N ASP A 676 31.27 -26.68 -17.29
CA ASP A 676 31.79 -25.68 -16.35
C ASP A 676 31.01 -25.61 -15.01
N GLY A 677 29.82 -26.21 -14.95
CA GLY A 677 28.93 -26.23 -13.78
C GLY A 677 27.81 -25.19 -13.80
N VAL A 678 27.72 -24.36 -14.84
CA VAL A 678 26.65 -23.38 -15.09
C VAL A 678 25.76 -23.88 -16.23
N ARG A 679 24.44 -23.81 -16.05
CA ARG A 679 23.48 -24.16 -17.10
C ARG A 679 23.51 -23.09 -18.19
N ASN A 680 23.48 -23.49 -19.46
CA ASN A 680 23.46 -22.54 -20.58
C ASN A 680 22.02 -22.36 -21.11
N ILE A 681 21.70 -21.19 -21.67
CA ILE A 681 20.41 -20.92 -22.30
C ILE A 681 20.41 -21.54 -23.70
N THR A 682 19.97 -22.80 -23.81
CA THR A 682 20.03 -23.56 -25.08
C THR A 682 19.03 -23.07 -26.14
N ASP A 683 19.31 -23.40 -27.39
CA ASP A 683 18.42 -23.27 -28.53
C ASP A 683 17.13 -24.09 -28.36
N ASN A 684 17.19 -25.19 -27.59
CA ASN A 684 16.02 -26.00 -27.27
C ASN A 684 15.06 -25.22 -26.37
N PHE A 685 15.59 -24.58 -25.32
CA PHE A 685 14.82 -23.65 -24.49
C PHE A 685 14.25 -22.49 -25.32
N LEU A 686 15.08 -21.81 -26.13
CA LEU A 686 14.64 -20.66 -26.96
C LEU A 686 13.58 -21.02 -28.03
N LYS A 687 13.38 -22.31 -28.32
CA LYS A 687 12.34 -22.79 -29.24
C LYS A 687 11.06 -23.19 -28.50
N ASN A 688 11.16 -23.78 -27.31
CA ASN A 688 10.08 -24.48 -26.64
C ASN A 688 9.40 -23.66 -25.52
N PHE A 689 8.41 -22.84 -25.86
CA PHE A 689 7.59 -22.09 -24.89
C PHE A 689 6.26 -22.79 -24.66
N ALA A 690 5.97 -23.16 -23.41
CA ALA A 690 4.70 -23.79 -23.04
C ALA A 690 3.50 -22.84 -23.18
N ASN A 691 3.70 -21.54 -22.98
CA ASN A 691 2.72 -20.48 -23.23
C ASN A 691 3.25 -19.50 -24.29
N PRO A 692 2.56 -19.32 -25.43
CA PRO A 692 2.91 -18.31 -26.42
C PRO A 692 2.84 -16.86 -25.89
N GLU A 693 1.96 -16.54 -24.94
CA GLU A 693 1.83 -15.18 -24.36
C GLU A 693 3.07 -14.77 -23.53
N ASP A 694 3.89 -15.75 -23.10
CA ASP A 694 5.10 -15.53 -22.30
C ASP A 694 6.39 -15.49 -23.14
N ARG A 695 6.30 -15.64 -24.47
CA ARG A 695 7.45 -15.62 -25.39
C ARG A 695 7.77 -14.19 -25.87
N PRO A 696 8.98 -13.64 -25.65
CA PRO A 696 9.40 -12.39 -26.28
C PRO A 696 9.40 -12.44 -27.82
N ASN A 697 9.17 -11.29 -28.45
CA ASN A 697 8.95 -11.15 -29.90
C ASN A 697 10.15 -11.59 -30.77
N ASP A 698 11.38 -11.47 -30.25
CA ASP A 698 12.62 -11.85 -30.94
C ASP A 698 13.49 -12.69 -29.98
N LEU A 699 13.46 -14.01 -30.21
CA LEU A 699 14.35 -15.00 -29.59
C LEU A 699 15.21 -15.68 -30.66
N THR A 700 15.76 -14.89 -31.59
CA THR A 700 16.74 -15.43 -32.55
C THR A 700 18.00 -15.93 -31.80
N PRO A 701 18.47 -17.16 -32.06
CA PRO A 701 19.71 -17.65 -31.45
C PRO A 701 20.90 -16.74 -31.76
N PHE A 702 21.63 -16.37 -30.71
CA PHE A 702 22.83 -15.54 -30.77
C PHE A 702 24.03 -16.30 -30.19
N GLY A 703 25.20 -16.12 -30.78
CA GLY A 703 26.44 -16.76 -30.34
C GLY A 703 26.42 -18.31 -30.37
N PRO A 704 27.54 -18.95 -29.97
CA PRO A 704 27.56 -20.36 -29.57
C PRO A 704 26.76 -20.57 -28.27
N GLU A 705 26.09 -21.71 -28.12
CA GLU A 705 25.26 -21.99 -26.93
C GLU A 705 26.04 -21.93 -25.60
N LYS A 706 27.29 -22.44 -25.61
CA LYS A 706 28.21 -22.38 -24.47
C LYS A 706 28.46 -20.96 -23.96
N ASP A 707 28.47 -19.97 -24.86
CA ASP A 707 28.72 -18.56 -24.52
C ASP A 707 27.43 -17.86 -24.00
N ARG A 708 26.43 -18.63 -23.57
CA ARG A 708 25.14 -18.17 -23.02
C ARG A 708 24.87 -18.75 -21.63
N GLU A 709 25.82 -18.59 -20.71
CA GLU A 709 25.63 -18.92 -19.28
C GLU A 709 24.30 -18.36 -18.72
N LEU A 710 23.61 -19.13 -17.86
CA LEU A 710 22.43 -18.68 -17.11
C LEU A 710 22.86 -17.82 -15.92
N GLU A 711 23.34 -16.63 -16.26
CA GLU A 711 23.84 -15.61 -15.34
C GLU A 711 22.86 -14.43 -15.20
N PHE A 712 22.70 -13.95 -13.98
CA PHE A 712 21.99 -12.69 -13.69
C PHE A 712 22.43 -12.08 -12.37
N THR A 713 22.01 -10.85 -12.12
CA THR A 713 22.28 -10.10 -10.90
C THR A 713 21.11 -10.17 -9.93
N LEU A 714 21.38 -10.54 -8.68
CA LEU A 714 20.41 -10.59 -7.60
C LEU A 714 20.64 -9.40 -6.65
N VAL A 715 19.75 -8.39 -6.71
CA VAL A 715 19.91 -7.13 -5.97
C VAL A 715 19.11 -7.10 -4.65
N THR A 716 19.65 -6.43 -3.64
CA THR A 716 18.87 -5.98 -2.47
C THR A 716 19.40 -4.67 -1.90
N ASN A 717 18.76 -4.15 -0.85
CA ASN A 717 19.13 -2.86 -0.26
C ASN A 717 20.26 -2.99 0.78
N SER A 718 21.27 -2.13 0.68
CA SER A 718 22.43 -2.15 1.56
C SER A 718 22.07 -1.81 3.01
N GLY A 719 22.82 -2.37 3.96
CA GLY A 719 22.64 -2.12 5.39
C GLY A 719 21.48 -2.91 6.03
N ASN A 720 20.62 -3.55 5.23
CA ASN A 720 19.67 -4.55 5.73
C ASN A 720 20.36 -5.92 5.83
N GLN A 721 20.91 -6.19 7.00
CA GLN A 721 21.72 -7.39 7.30
C GLN A 721 20.94 -8.71 7.18
N ILE A 722 19.61 -8.66 7.21
CA ILE A 722 18.75 -9.83 6.97
C ILE A 722 18.70 -10.12 5.47
N ARG A 723 18.36 -9.12 4.65
CA ARG A 723 18.25 -9.28 3.19
C ARG A 723 19.60 -9.57 2.53
N GLU A 724 20.69 -8.98 3.00
CA GLU A 724 22.04 -9.26 2.52
C GLU A 724 22.42 -10.74 2.71
N LYS A 725 22.11 -11.33 3.88
CA LYS A 725 22.29 -12.78 4.12
C LYS A 725 21.39 -13.64 3.22
N ILE A 726 20.15 -13.22 3.01
CA ILE A 726 19.19 -13.95 2.14
C ILE A 726 19.71 -14.00 0.70
N VAL A 727 20.18 -12.88 0.11
CA VAL A 727 20.68 -12.92 -1.28
C VAL A 727 21.95 -13.77 -1.44
N SER A 728 22.82 -13.82 -0.44
CA SER A 728 23.96 -14.76 -0.44
C SER A 728 23.51 -16.22 -0.38
N LEU A 729 22.59 -16.57 0.53
CA LEU A 729 22.08 -17.94 0.65
C LEU A 729 21.36 -18.39 -0.63
N LEU A 730 20.53 -17.53 -1.22
CA LEU A 730 19.86 -17.81 -2.50
C LEU A 730 20.86 -17.97 -3.65
N ALA A 731 21.94 -17.18 -3.69
CA ALA A 731 22.99 -17.35 -4.69
C ALA A 731 23.72 -18.70 -4.52
N ASP A 732 24.05 -19.10 -3.28
CA ASP A 732 24.66 -20.40 -2.98
C ASP A 732 23.72 -21.57 -3.34
N ASP A 733 22.41 -21.46 -3.07
CA ASP A 733 21.42 -22.49 -3.42
C ASP A 733 21.17 -22.58 -4.93
N PHE A 734 21.13 -21.45 -5.64
CA PHE A 734 21.00 -21.43 -7.10
C PHE A 734 22.27 -21.97 -7.79
N ALA A 735 23.46 -21.70 -7.25
CA ALA A 735 24.70 -22.27 -7.76
C ALA A 735 24.73 -23.81 -7.67
N LYS A 736 24.15 -24.42 -6.62
CA LYS A 736 24.04 -25.89 -6.47
C LYS A 736 23.20 -26.57 -7.55
N ILE A 737 22.37 -25.81 -8.27
CA ILE A 737 21.58 -26.27 -9.42
C ILE A 737 22.05 -25.64 -10.75
N GLY A 738 23.24 -25.05 -10.79
CA GLY A 738 23.86 -24.49 -12.00
C GLY A 738 23.25 -23.17 -12.48
N VAL A 739 22.74 -22.33 -11.57
CA VAL A 739 22.18 -21.00 -11.88
C VAL A 739 23.03 -19.92 -11.21
N LYS A 740 23.64 -19.06 -12.01
CA LYS A 740 24.70 -18.13 -11.59
C LYS A 740 24.11 -16.77 -11.19
N ALA A 741 23.69 -16.66 -9.93
CA ALA A 741 23.11 -15.42 -9.38
C ALA A 741 24.15 -14.56 -8.66
N ASN A 742 24.54 -13.44 -9.26
CA ASN A 742 25.48 -12.48 -8.67
C ASN A 742 24.78 -11.62 -7.60
N ALA A 743 24.90 -12.01 -6.33
CA ALA A 743 24.37 -11.22 -5.21
C ALA A 743 25.10 -9.87 -5.07
N ARG A 744 24.36 -8.76 -5.06
CA ARG A 744 24.87 -7.42 -4.71
C ARG A 744 23.87 -6.64 -3.86
N SER A 745 24.36 -5.83 -2.92
CA SER A 745 23.55 -4.78 -2.30
C SER A 745 23.84 -3.41 -2.92
N VAL A 746 22.81 -2.57 -2.96
CA VAL A 746 22.85 -1.17 -3.45
C VAL A 746 22.05 -0.29 -2.49
N ASP A 747 22.26 1.02 -2.50
CA ASP A 747 21.45 1.95 -1.69
C ASP A 747 19.93 1.73 -1.92
N PHE A 748 19.14 1.88 -0.85
CA PHE A 748 17.69 1.70 -0.88
C PHE A 748 17.01 2.69 -1.83
N ASN A 749 17.46 3.95 -1.83
CA ASN A 749 16.87 4.99 -2.68
C ASN A 749 17.16 4.72 -4.17
N ALA A 750 18.33 4.18 -4.51
CA ALA A 750 18.68 3.67 -5.82
C ALA A 750 17.93 2.38 -6.21
N LEU A 751 17.68 1.47 -5.27
CA LEU A 751 16.92 0.24 -5.51
C LEU A 751 15.46 0.52 -5.85
N VAL A 752 14.82 1.45 -5.12
CA VAL A 752 13.45 1.90 -5.43
C VAL A 752 13.39 2.50 -6.83
N ASN A 753 14.42 3.26 -7.26
CA ASN A 753 14.49 3.75 -8.62
C ASN A 753 14.54 2.59 -9.63
N GLN A 754 15.43 1.61 -9.46
CA GLN A 754 15.52 0.43 -10.33
C GLN A 754 14.20 -0.35 -10.44
N LEU A 755 13.45 -0.45 -9.34
CA LEU A 755 12.10 -1.04 -9.33
C LEU A 755 11.15 -0.23 -10.20
N THR A 756 11.01 1.07 -9.94
CA THR A 756 10.06 1.94 -10.67
C THR A 756 10.42 2.17 -12.14
N THR A 757 11.67 1.96 -12.54
CA THR A 757 12.12 2.02 -13.94
C THR A 757 12.24 0.64 -14.61
N SER A 758 12.01 -0.46 -13.89
CA SER A 758 12.20 -1.84 -14.39
C SER A 758 13.63 -2.11 -14.90
N THR A 759 14.64 -1.53 -14.24
CA THR A 759 16.07 -1.65 -14.58
C THR A 759 16.84 -2.54 -13.60
N PHE A 760 16.18 -3.61 -13.12
CA PHE A 760 16.78 -4.70 -12.34
C PHE A 760 16.61 -6.03 -13.07
N GLU A 761 17.39 -7.05 -12.68
CA GLU A 761 17.32 -8.42 -13.23
C GLU A 761 16.52 -9.34 -12.30
N ALA A 762 17.06 -9.64 -11.11
CA ALA A 762 16.34 -10.27 -10.01
C ALA A 762 16.54 -9.46 -8.73
N MET A 763 15.57 -9.46 -7.80
CA MET A 763 15.68 -8.72 -6.55
C MET A 763 15.08 -9.45 -5.34
N VAL A 764 15.68 -9.25 -4.16
CA VAL A 764 15.04 -9.52 -2.87
C VAL A 764 14.66 -8.20 -2.22
N LEU A 765 13.37 -8.03 -1.96
CA LEU A 765 12.80 -6.82 -1.35
C LEU A 765 11.57 -7.23 -0.51
N GLY A 766 10.78 -6.25 -0.04
CA GLY A 766 9.51 -6.51 0.63
C GLY A 766 8.55 -5.35 0.43
N LEU A 767 7.25 -5.65 0.49
CA LEU A 767 6.15 -4.68 0.52
C LEU A 767 5.62 -4.59 1.96
N THR A 768 5.05 -3.44 2.35
CA THR A 768 4.50 -3.24 3.71
C THR A 768 3.22 -4.03 3.98
N GLY A 769 2.53 -4.47 2.91
CA GLY A 769 1.27 -5.22 3.00
C GLY A 769 0.16 -4.46 3.72
N GLY A 770 -0.87 -5.20 4.16
CA GLY A 770 -1.99 -4.64 4.90
C GLY A 770 -3.14 -5.64 5.09
N PRO A 771 -4.18 -5.28 5.86
CA PRO A 771 -5.32 -6.15 6.10
C PRO A 771 -6.17 -6.40 4.85
N GLU A 772 -6.25 -5.43 3.94
CA GLU A 772 -7.05 -5.48 2.72
C GLU A 772 -6.18 -5.75 1.47
N PRO A 773 -6.36 -6.87 0.76
CA PRO A 773 -5.59 -7.18 -0.45
C PRO A 773 -5.72 -6.14 -1.57
N ASN A 774 -6.87 -5.46 -1.71
CA ASN A 774 -7.04 -4.41 -2.72
C ASN A 774 -6.11 -3.19 -2.52
N ASN A 775 -5.51 -3.02 -1.35
CA ASN A 775 -4.46 -2.00 -1.13
C ASN A 775 -3.22 -2.26 -2.01
N GLY A 776 -3.00 -3.51 -2.44
CA GLY A 776 -1.95 -3.88 -3.41
C GLY A 776 -2.39 -3.85 -4.87
N SER A 777 -3.57 -3.29 -5.21
CA SER A 777 -4.07 -3.24 -6.60
C SER A 777 -3.09 -2.54 -7.56
N ASN A 778 -2.38 -1.52 -7.08
CA ASN A 778 -1.31 -0.83 -7.80
C ASN A 778 -0.10 -1.73 -8.15
N VAL A 779 0.08 -2.85 -7.46
CA VAL A 779 1.12 -3.86 -7.70
C VAL A 779 0.58 -5.03 -8.54
N TRP A 780 -0.64 -5.49 -8.20
CA TRP A 780 -1.21 -6.72 -8.74
C TRP A 780 -1.91 -6.55 -10.09
N LYS A 781 -2.59 -5.42 -10.30
CA LYS A 781 -3.31 -5.19 -11.56
C LYS A 781 -2.35 -4.85 -12.69
N THR A 782 -2.66 -5.31 -13.89
CA THR A 782 -1.79 -5.21 -15.09
C THR A 782 -1.56 -3.76 -15.55
N ASN A 783 -2.49 -2.86 -15.18
CA ASN A 783 -2.39 -1.43 -15.42
C ASN A 783 -1.78 -0.63 -14.24
N GLY A 784 -1.46 -1.30 -13.12
CA GLY A 784 -0.96 -0.68 -11.90
C GLY A 784 0.46 -0.13 -12.01
N ARG A 785 0.71 1.01 -11.36
CA ARG A 785 1.98 1.75 -11.47
C ARG A 785 3.17 1.03 -10.82
N LEU A 786 2.93 0.06 -9.95
CA LEU A 786 3.93 -0.81 -9.31
C LEU A 786 3.83 -2.27 -9.79
N HIS A 787 3.30 -2.52 -10.99
CA HIS A 787 3.36 -3.81 -11.68
C HIS A 787 4.78 -4.11 -12.23
N PHE A 788 5.80 -3.85 -11.40
CA PHE A 788 7.20 -3.64 -11.78
C PHE A 788 7.91 -4.87 -12.36
N TRP A 789 7.35 -6.05 -12.10
CA TRP A 789 7.87 -7.33 -12.54
C TRP A 789 7.44 -7.69 -13.97
N ARG A 790 6.44 -7.02 -14.57
CA ARG A 790 6.00 -7.23 -15.97
C ARG A 790 5.17 -6.07 -16.53
N TYR A 791 5.68 -4.84 -16.52
CA TYR A 791 4.94 -3.67 -17.03
C TYR A 791 4.35 -3.84 -18.45
N SER A 792 4.92 -4.68 -19.31
CA SER A 792 4.38 -5.02 -20.64
C SER A 792 3.02 -5.75 -20.62
N SER A 793 2.62 -6.33 -19.49
CA SER A 793 1.28 -6.89 -19.29
C SER A 793 0.17 -5.85 -19.42
N LYS A 794 0.47 -4.56 -19.30
CA LYS A 794 -0.50 -3.49 -19.59
C LYS A 794 -1.02 -3.50 -21.04
N GLU A 795 -0.22 -4.01 -21.97
CA GLU A 795 -0.56 -4.06 -23.40
C GLU A 795 -1.08 -5.44 -23.83
N SER A 796 -0.49 -6.51 -23.29
CA SER A 796 -0.85 -7.90 -23.62
C SER A 796 -0.66 -8.82 -22.41
N PRO A 797 -1.55 -8.76 -21.40
CA PRO A 797 -1.43 -9.59 -20.20
C PRO A 797 -1.81 -11.04 -20.52
N PRO A 798 -1.15 -12.06 -19.95
CA PRO A 798 -1.56 -13.44 -20.14
C PRO A 798 -2.89 -13.74 -19.44
N ALA A 799 -3.51 -14.87 -19.79
CA ALA A 799 -4.82 -15.28 -19.26
C ALA A 799 -4.94 -15.28 -17.72
N TRP A 800 -3.88 -15.61 -16.98
CA TRP A 800 -3.91 -15.64 -15.51
C TRP A 800 -3.84 -14.24 -14.89
N GLU A 801 -3.12 -13.30 -15.50
CA GLU A 801 -3.02 -11.91 -15.02
C GLU A 801 -4.33 -11.16 -15.28
N LYS A 802 -4.97 -11.40 -16.44
CA LYS A 802 -6.35 -10.96 -16.71
C LYS A 802 -7.34 -11.43 -15.63
N ARG A 803 -7.19 -12.68 -15.15
CA ARG A 803 -8.03 -13.21 -14.06
C ARG A 803 -7.71 -12.56 -12.70
N VAL A 804 -6.47 -12.16 -12.44
CA VAL A 804 -6.12 -11.36 -11.26
C VAL A 804 -6.76 -9.97 -11.33
N ASP A 805 -6.75 -9.30 -12.49
CA ASP A 805 -7.46 -8.02 -12.68
C ASP A 805 -8.97 -8.14 -12.35
N GLU A 806 -9.63 -9.17 -12.89
CA GLU A 806 -11.05 -9.48 -12.60
C GLU A 806 -11.30 -9.72 -11.10
N LEU A 807 -10.45 -10.51 -10.44
CA LEU A 807 -10.59 -10.82 -9.02
C LEU A 807 -10.39 -9.59 -8.13
N PHE A 808 -9.52 -8.64 -8.53
CA PHE A 808 -9.37 -7.38 -7.82
C PHE A 808 -10.60 -6.47 -7.99
N ASP A 809 -11.16 -6.34 -9.19
CA ASP A 809 -12.39 -5.56 -9.40
C ASP A 809 -13.60 -6.21 -8.69
N LEU A 810 -13.70 -7.55 -8.67
CA LEU A 810 -14.71 -8.28 -7.90
C LEU A 810 -14.54 -8.09 -6.39
N GLY A 811 -13.32 -8.22 -5.85
CA GLY A 811 -13.02 -8.03 -4.43
C GLY A 811 -13.16 -6.59 -3.95
N ALA A 812 -13.07 -5.63 -4.87
CA ALA A 812 -13.32 -4.22 -4.63
C ALA A 812 -14.82 -3.86 -4.64
N THR A 813 -15.61 -4.50 -5.49
CA THR A 813 -17.04 -4.18 -5.69
C THR A 813 -18.00 -5.04 -4.84
N THR A 814 -17.52 -6.16 -4.29
CA THR A 814 -18.31 -7.07 -3.44
C THR A 814 -18.30 -6.65 -1.96
N PHE A 815 -19.47 -6.74 -1.32
CA PHE A 815 -19.70 -6.43 0.11
C PHE A 815 -20.18 -7.65 0.93
N ASP A 816 -20.33 -8.81 0.29
CA ASP A 816 -20.54 -10.10 0.96
C ASP A 816 -19.17 -10.69 1.33
N GLU A 817 -18.87 -10.78 2.62
CA GLU A 817 -17.51 -11.15 3.09
C GLU A 817 -17.15 -12.61 2.80
N ASP A 818 -18.13 -13.51 2.59
CA ASP A 818 -17.87 -14.91 2.22
C ASP A 818 -17.55 -15.04 0.73
N GLU A 819 -18.14 -14.20 -0.13
CA GLU A 819 -17.71 -14.03 -1.52
C GLU A 819 -16.36 -13.32 -1.61
N VAL A 820 -16.10 -12.25 -0.84
CA VAL A 820 -14.76 -11.61 -0.81
C VAL A 820 -13.67 -12.59 -0.38
N GLN A 821 -13.92 -13.44 0.62
CA GLN A 821 -13.00 -14.52 1.00
C GLN A 821 -12.79 -15.53 -0.14
N ARG A 822 -13.85 -15.93 -0.88
CA ARG A 822 -13.73 -16.85 -2.03
C ARG A 822 -12.93 -16.23 -3.18
N ILE A 823 -13.16 -14.96 -3.50
CA ILE A 823 -12.42 -14.17 -4.48
C ILE A 823 -10.93 -14.13 -4.13
N TYR A 824 -10.57 -13.71 -2.92
CA TYR A 824 -9.16 -13.59 -2.54
C TYR A 824 -8.47 -14.93 -2.32
N LYS A 825 -9.21 -16.01 -2.04
CA LYS A 825 -8.70 -17.38 -2.06
C LYS A 825 -8.32 -17.84 -3.47
N GLU A 826 -9.15 -17.55 -4.47
CA GLU A 826 -8.81 -17.83 -5.87
C GLU A 826 -7.56 -17.06 -6.31
N PHE A 827 -7.45 -15.78 -5.95
CA PHE A 827 -6.27 -14.95 -6.19
C PHE A 827 -4.99 -15.55 -5.59
N GLN A 828 -5.02 -15.91 -4.30
CA GLN A 828 -3.87 -16.52 -3.61
C GLN A 828 -3.41 -17.81 -4.32
N LYS A 829 -4.36 -18.64 -4.76
CA LYS A 829 -4.07 -19.85 -5.54
C LYS A 829 -3.43 -19.50 -6.89
N ILE A 830 -4.04 -18.64 -7.70
CA ILE A 830 -3.53 -18.28 -9.05
C ILE A 830 -2.11 -17.71 -8.97
N VAL A 831 -1.84 -16.82 -8.02
CA VAL A 831 -0.49 -16.26 -7.84
C VAL A 831 0.50 -17.32 -7.39
N SER A 832 0.13 -18.21 -6.46
CA SER A 832 1.02 -19.31 -6.05
C SER A 832 1.39 -20.24 -7.19
N GLU A 833 0.48 -20.52 -8.12
CA GLU A 833 0.74 -21.38 -9.27
C GLU A 833 1.65 -20.72 -10.33
N ASN A 834 1.64 -19.39 -10.41
CA ASN A 834 2.36 -18.62 -11.44
C ASN A 834 3.64 -17.92 -10.95
N LEU A 835 3.81 -17.73 -9.65
CA LEU A 835 5.00 -17.19 -8.99
C LEU A 835 5.58 -15.90 -9.64
N PRO A 836 4.81 -14.81 -9.83
CA PRO A 836 5.40 -13.50 -10.13
C PRO A 836 6.36 -13.04 -9.01
N TYR A 837 6.02 -13.41 -7.77
CA TYR A 837 6.87 -13.34 -6.59
C TYR A 837 7.05 -14.73 -6.01
N ILE A 838 8.26 -15.02 -5.54
CA ILE A 838 8.58 -16.20 -4.74
C ILE A 838 8.71 -15.70 -3.30
N TYR A 839 7.68 -15.93 -2.50
CA TYR A 839 7.67 -15.54 -1.10
C TYR A 839 8.66 -16.39 -0.28
N LEU A 840 9.30 -15.73 0.68
CA LEU A 840 10.32 -16.32 1.54
C LEU A 840 9.74 -16.60 2.93
N VAL A 841 9.75 -15.58 3.80
CA VAL A 841 9.28 -15.69 5.18
C VAL A 841 8.56 -14.41 5.62
N ASN A 842 7.70 -14.55 6.62
CA ASN A 842 7.05 -13.47 7.35
C ASN A 842 7.65 -13.42 8.76
N GLN A 843 8.09 -12.24 9.23
CA GLN A 843 8.75 -12.12 10.53
C GLN A 843 7.72 -12.02 11.66
N GLN A 844 8.02 -12.53 12.85
CA GLN A 844 7.31 -12.10 14.04
C GLN A 844 7.57 -10.60 14.29
N PHE A 845 6.55 -9.87 14.75
CA PHE A 845 6.70 -8.47 15.12
C PHE A 845 7.55 -8.39 16.40
N LEU A 846 8.74 -7.83 16.27
CA LEU A 846 9.68 -7.59 17.37
C LEU A 846 9.81 -6.08 17.58
N PHE A 847 9.72 -5.63 18.82
CA PHE A 847 9.82 -4.22 19.16
C PHE A 847 10.51 -3.98 20.50
N ALA A 848 11.29 -2.92 20.59
CA ALA A 848 11.99 -2.50 21.81
C ALA A 848 11.91 -0.98 22.00
N SER A 849 11.75 -0.54 23.25
CA SER A 849 11.70 0.87 23.64
C SER A 849 12.24 1.09 25.05
N LYS A 850 12.45 2.34 25.47
CA LYS A 850 12.75 2.65 26.88
C LYS A 850 11.50 2.39 27.75
N ALA A 851 11.63 1.72 28.89
CA ALA A 851 10.48 1.30 29.70
C ALA A 851 9.73 2.47 30.38
N ASN A 852 10.34 3.65 30.43
CA ASN A 852 9.74 4.91 30.87
C ASN A 852 9.06 5.72 29.74
N LEU A 853 8.93 5.18 28.52
CA LEU A 853 8.04 5.68 27.48
C LEU A 853 6.63 5.12 27.74
N GLY A 854 5.61 5.98 27.87
CA GLY A 854 4.21 5.58 28.05
C GLY A 854 3.45 5.43 26.72
N ASN A 855 2.27 4.80 26.78
CA ASN A 855 1.37 4.53 25.64
C ASN A 855 1.98 3.67 24.52
N ASN A 856 2.73 2.62 24.90
CA ASN A 856 3.45 1.71 23.99
C ASN A 856 3.21 0.21 24.26
N GLU A 857 2.13 -0.15 24.96
CA GLU A 857 1.67 -1.56 25.13
C GLU A 857 0.75 -2.01 23.98
N ASN A 858 0.11 -1.05 23.31
CA ASN A 858 -0.80 -1.29 22.19
C ASN A 858 -0.06 -1.43 20.84
N PHE A 859 1.26 -1.27 20.84
CA PHE A 859 2.10 -1.46 19.65
C PHE A 859 1.99 -2.90 19.14
N LYS A 860 1.74 -3.10 17.85
CA LYS A 860 1.48 -4.40 17.22
C LYS A 860 1.88 -4.35 15.73
N PRO A 861 1.72 -5.42 14.92
CA PRO A 861 1.91 -5.36 13.46
C PRO A 861 1.26 -4.12 12.81
N ASN A 862 2.01 -3.44 11.95
CA ASN A 862 1.72 -2.13 11.33
C ASN A 862 1.51 -0.90 12.25
N PHE A 863 1.45 -1.03 13.58
CA PHE A 863 1.27 0.12 14.48
C PHE A 863 2.36 0.18 15.55
N GLY A 864 3.39 0.99 15.28
CA GLY A 864 4.52 1.27 16.18
C GLY A 864 4.67 2.77 16.48
N THR A 865 5.91 3.22 16.75
CA THR A 865 6.23 4.59 17.23
C THR A 865 5.54 5.72 16.46
N LEU A 866 5.49 5.61 15.12
CA LEU A 866 4.96 6.65 14.24
C LEU A 866 3.43 6.80 14.37
N PHE A 867 2.71 5.69 14.51
CA PHE A 867 1.24 5.71 14.59
C PHE A 867 0.74 6.34 15.90
N PHE A 868 1.41 6.06 17.01
CA PHE A 868 1.07 6.60 18.34
C PHE A 868 1.86 7.88 18.69
N ALA A 869 2.52 8.52 17.71
CA ALA A 869 3.48 9.60 17.95
C ALA A 869 2.86 10.85 18.61
N ASP A 870 1.53 10.99 18.64
CA ASP A 870 0.81 12.03 19.38
C ASP A 870 0.53 11.66 20.85
N THR A 871 0.29 10.38 21.16
CA THR A 871 0.00 9.89 22.52
C THR A 871 1.22 9.43 23.32
N LEU A 872 2.37 9.21 22.70
CA LEU A 872 3.63 8.87 23.38
C LEU A 872 4.10 10.00 24.31
N TRP A 873 4.62 9.64 25.49
CA TRP A 873 5.11 10.60 26.50
C TRP A 873 6.16 10.00 27.45
N TRP A 874 6.98 10.85 28.07
CA TRP A 874 7.98 10.42 29.07
C TRP A 874 7.42 10.36 30.48
N LYS A 875 7.44 9.17 31.10
CA LYS A 875 7.11 8.98 32.53
C LYS A 875 8.17 9.58 33.46
N ASP A 876 9.44 9.54 33.04
CA ASP A 876 10.54 10.20 33.73
C ASP A 876 10.48 11.73 33.62
N GLU A 877 10.82 12.43 34.70
CA GLU A 877 10.76 13.90 34.76
C GLU A 877 11.99 14.58 34.14
N GLN A 878 13.16 13.93 34.13
CA GLN A 878 14.36 14.52 33.52
C GLN A 878 14.27 14.54 32.00
N ARG A 879 13.65 13.51 31.39
CA ARG A 879 13.37 13.44 29.94
C ARG A 879 12.23 14.34 29.46
N ARG A 880 11.43 14.92 30.36
CA ARG A 880 10.42 15.95 30.03
C ARG A 880 10.97 17.39 30.07
N LYS A 881 12.21 17.58 30.53
CA LYS A 881 12.87 18.88 30.73
C LYS A 881 14.02 19.11 29.75
#